data_AF-A0A9E5KT73-F1
#
_entry.id   AF-A0A9E5KT73-F1
#
_cell.length_a   1.000
_cell.length_b   1.000
_cell.length_c   1.000
_cell.angle_alpha   90.00
_cell.angle_beta   90.00
_cell.angle_gamma   90.00
#
_symmetry.space_group_name_H-M   'P 1'
#
loop_
_entity.id
_entity.type
_entity.pdbx_description
1 polymer ?
#
loop_
_entity_poly.entity_id
_entity_poly.type
_entity_poly.pdbx_seq_one_letter_code
_entity_poly.pdbx_strand_id
1 'polypeptide(L)'
;MKRNAVLMVMLALVLALIAGCGEKTEIDFSGVDYAASVYKHINNGGLSEDDVLPYNVDAITSATLTVEGPGVVSSIPLSVRELENRTEGLSRGVYSDKSGKYIYEGIDLAYLLKDMADGDNGIILTDKAYIVDLKDCNRETIASFTLEDVNSASSDGRPILLAYGKGTTDGKLAAPFVFDAADESEHSLGYVKKLKNDDGCLRLVYDLNTYGDNKDYKRFGNVAYVYIRESTEPGFKHTKESGEAYGASKLSDYIITFRGDALGRELDFTVAQLEALAVYDKDGSLTQGGIGYSDFYSLANTTYWYVNEYEGLDLYKLLMYLGMESSEEMGTAKSRTTLISFLAADGVPAAESFSVDTLSYPEAFGFYKKNAADMGDGSYKPTNADLVKLGYPVLLAYGVNNYPYTIGKTDEGYLSGLNNNGGPMRVVFGKNQYNHANGSYQVQYLSDVIVGENLYYNTHKYTDDASQNALTEDELSILVYDENGKTLVERKMTVGEIEDIIYGGDVEANAAKAARVKDSYEVRENSGTENSVYEGVELEYLLMEELGLPGTNGTVTFSDGTKELTVTMSELFAEGYNTSLERSGLTSLLAFSKNGSPMVETAESGGYTAQYELSPLLDTDPKFYTVDNDGGPLAVIIPSSDAEVCKALSVMNVKSIMVNLVPDAYAHSSAPYSELKSKTVRFYGEGLNSERSFTVSELEGMQTSAITRDYSILGQDGEHTEARYRGVSVYELFAEIGLKNNAGDVTVYAEDGTSVRFSLSQLKKQNFSNYLNPSQTGLGAILAYGCSKAGGDIMDGLPLVQSPSSDGYKADYGNDGGALMLIMPQEAKNSVNSELCVKNVAAIEVSANDIDTWGHAMSDVYSEFLDYEFTFTVKNDDSEWTQVFTLGQLEALDSIRVRDTYSVLDMGECEGINIWQFVRLIAGDVTGIDNPVSVTVYASDGYKNDLLSVFYLDGLENGVEDENGDRKALILAYAVKGYPFVDSEGHEGYTGLAGNSCGPLRVIAETNQGASVKYVTKLVVTVPGSGKINISVDNSIFDTEK
;
A
#
# COMPACT_ATOMS: atom_id res chain seq x y z
N MET A 1 -28.62 -79.86 38.15
CA MET A 1 -27.49 -79.54 37.23
C MET A 1 -27.87 -79.37 35.75
N LYS A 2 -29.04 -79.80 35.25
CA LYS A 2 -29.40 -79.65 33.81
C LYS A 2 -30.15 -78.36 33.41
N ARG A 3 -30.49 -77.47 34.36
CA ARG A 3 -31.27 -76.24 34.08
C ARG A 3 -30.40 -74.98 33.92
N ASN A 4 -29.21 -74.94 34.52
CA ASN A 4 -28.28 -73.81 34.42
C ASN A 4 -27.38 -73.88 33.17
N ALA A 5 -27.14 -75.07 32.63
CA ALA A 5 -26.36 -75.25 31.39
C ALA A 5 -27.14 -74.80 30.14
N VAL A 6 -28.47 -74.98 30.12
CA VAL A 6 -29.31 -74.56 28.99
C VAL A 6 -29.52 -73.04 28.98
N LEU A 7 -29.55 -72.40 30.16
CA LEU A 7 -29.67 -70.94 30.27
C LEU A 7 -28.37 -70.22 29.85
N MET A 8 -27.19 -70.77 30.19
CA MET A 8 -25.90 -70.21 29.74
C MET A 8 -25.66 -70.41 28.23
N VAL A 9 -26.11 -71.52 27.65
CA VAL A 9 -25.97 -71.75 26.20
C VAL A 9 -26.94 -70.87 25.40
N MET A 10 -28.15 -70.59 25.90
CA MET A 10 -29.03 -69.59 25.28
C MET A 10 -28.50 -68.16 25.43
N LEU A 11 -27.92 -67.79 26.59
CA LEU A 11 -27.35 -66.45 26.77
C LEU A 11 -26.10 -66.24 25.90
N ALA A 12 -25.29 -67.28 25.71
CA ALA A 12 -24.13 -67.26 24.81
C ALA A 12 -24.54 -67.24 23.33
N LEU A 13 -25.63 -67.90 22.93
CA LEU A 13 -26.16 -67.81 21.57
C LEU A 13 -26.79 -66.44 21.29
N VAL A 14 -27.44 -65.82 22.27
CA VAL A 14 -28.02 -64.47 22.14
C VAL A 14 -26.90 -63.41 22.11
N LEU A 15 -25.83 -63.56 22.89
CA LEU A 15 -24.65 -62.69 22.81
C LEU A 15 -23.84 -62.88 21.51
N ALA A 16 -23.78 -64.10 20.96
CA ALA A 16 -23.16 -64.36 19.66
C ALA A 16 -24.02 -63.89 18.47
N LEU A 17 -25.36 -63.86 18.60
CA LEU A 17 -26.27 -63.28 17.61
C LEU A 17 -26.33 -61.74 17.69
N ILE A 18 -26.02 -61.13 18.83
CA ILE A 18 -25.91 -59.66 18.99
C ILE A 18 -24.52 -59.15 18.57
N ALA A 19 -23.46 -59.98 18.65
CA ALA A 19 -22.14 -59.65 18.11
C ALA A 19 -22.03 -59.80 16.57
N GLY A 20 -23.06 -60.32 15.91
CA GLY A 20 -23.11 -60.56 14.46
C GLY A 20 -23.84 -59.48 13.64
N CYS A 21 -24.32 -58.39 14.25
CA CYS A 21 -24.98 -57.30 13.52
C CYS A 21 -24.18 -56.01 13.63
N GLY A 22 -23.09 -55.98 12.88
CA GLY A 22 -22.27 -54.81 12.62
C GLY A 22 -21.33 -55.16 11.49
N GLU A 23 -21.85 -55.64 10.36
CA GLU A 23 -21.08 -55.63 9.12
C GLU A 23 -20.65 -54.17 8.90
N LYS A 24 -19.40 -53.85 9.23
CA LYS A 24 -18.68 -52.79 8.53
C LYS A 24 -18.67 -53.26 7.09
N THR A 25 -19.59 -52.75 6.27
CA THR A 25 -19.42 -52.80 4.82
C THR A 25 -18.15 -51.98 4.56
N GLU A 26 -16.99 -52.63 4.56
CA GLU A 26 -15.75 -52.03 4.05
C GLU A 26 -15.95 -51.92 2.54
N ILE A 27 -16.42 -50.74 2.12
CA ILE A 27 -16.45 -50.37 0.72
C ILE A 27 -15.02 -50.02 0.35
N ASP A 28 -14.45 -50.78 -0.58
CA ASP A 28 -13.11 -50.53 -1.10
C ASP A 28 -13.15 -49.38 -2.11
N PHE A 29 -12.39 -48.31 -1.82
CA PHE A 29 -12.26 -47.13 -2.68
C PHE A 29 -10.90 -47.04 -3.38
N SER A 30 -10.06 -48.08 -3.30
CA SER A 30 -8.69 -48.08 -3.84
C SER A 30 -8.59 -48.05 -5.39
N GLY A 31 -9.71 -48.16 -6.10
CA GLY A 31 -9.79 -48.16 -7.57
C GLY A 31 -10.80 -47.15 -8.14
N VAL A 32 -11.10 -46.06 -7.42
CA VAL A 32 -12.01 -45.01 -7.89
C VAL A 32 -11.37 -44.22 -9.02
N ASP A 33 -12.08 -44.10 -10.15
CA ASP A 33 -11.77 -43.13 -11.20
C ASP A 33 -12.41 -41.79 -10.84
N TYR A 34 -11.59 -40.88 -10.30
CA TYR A 34 -12.04 -39.54 -9.93
C TYR A 34 -12.23 -38.63 -11.16
N ALA A 35 -11.56 -38.89 -12.28
CA ALA A 35 -11.67 -38.03 -13.47
C ALA A 35 -13.09 -38.09 -14.06
N ALA A 36 -13.66 -39.29 -14.18
CA ALA A 36 -15.03 -39.50 -14.67
C ALA A 36 -16.09 -39.56 -13.55
N SER A 37 -15.82 -39.00 -12.36
CA SER A 37 -16.70 -39.15 -11.21
C SER A 37 -18.05 -38.47 -11.41
N VAL A 38 -19.13 -39.22 -11.15
CA VAL A 38 -20.53 -38.73 -11.14
C VAL A 38 -20.85 -37.83 -9.94
N TYR A 39 -19.89 -37.65 -9.02
CA TYR A 39 -20.02 -36.76 -7.87
C TYR A 39 -19.62 -35.31 -8.22
N LYS A 40 -18.94 -35.08 -9.36
CA LYS A 40 -18.39 -33.77 -9.76
C LYS A 40 -19.38 -32.94 -10.58
N HIS A 41 -19.35 -31.62 -10.38
CA HIS A 41 -20.10 -30.65 -11.17
C HIS A 41 -19.51 -30.48 -12.57
N ILE A 42 -18.18 -30.47 -12.72
CA ILE A 42 -17.49 -30.34 -14.02
C ILE A 42 -17.90 -31.42 -15.04
N ASN A 43 -18.34 -32.58 -14.55
CA ASN A 43 -18.83 -33.70 -15.36
C ASN A 43 -20.36 -33.73 -15.46
N ASN A 44 -21.04 -32.68 -14.99
CA ASN A 44 -22.49 -32.58 -14.92
C ASN A 44 -23.13 -33.81 -14.22
N GLY A 45 -22.49 -34.35 -13.19
CA GLY A 45 -22.94 -35.56 -12.49
C GLY A 45 -22.93 -36.83 -13.34
N GLY A 46 -22.17 -36.85 -14.45
CA GLY A 46 -22.10 -37.96 -15.41
C GLY A 46 -23.26 -38.02 -16.41
N LEU A 47 -24.02 -36.93 -16.57
CA LEU A 47 -25.11 -36.81 -17.54
C LEU A 47 -24.60 -36.26 -18.88
N SER A 48 -25.22 -36.67 -19.99
CA SER A 48 -24.78 -36.34 -21.35
C SER A 48 -25.43 -35.06 -21.90
N GLU A 49 -24.87 -34.47 -22.95
CA GLU A 49 -25.40 -33.25 -23.61
C GLU A 49 -26.83 -33.41 -24.18
N ASP A 50 -27.26 -34.65 -24.45
CA ASP A 50 -28.62 -34.96 -24.90
C ASP A 50 -29.65 -34.96 -23.75
N ASP A 51 -29.20 -34.89 -22.49
CA ASP A 51 -30.04 -34.80 -21.30
C ASP A 51 -30.31 -33.33 -20.93
N VAL A 52 -31.39 -33.07 -20.18
CA VAL A 52 -31.58 -31.76 -19.54
C VAL A 52 -30.49 -31.60 -18.48
N LEU A 53 -29.45 -30.83 -18.79
CA LEU A 53 -28.29 -30.58 -17.90
C LEU A 53 -28.79 -29.89 -16.63
N PRO A 54 -28.83 -30.59 -15.48
CA PRO A 54 -29.53 -30.09 -14.32
C PRO A 54 -28.60 -29.27 -13.41
N TYR A 55 -27.29 -29.32 -13.62
CA TYR A 55 -26.31 -28.55 -12.87
C TYR A 55 -25.92 -27.34 -13.73
N ASN A 56 -26.14 -26.12 -13.23
CA ASN A 56 -25.62 -24.92 -13.87
C ASN A 56 -24.10 -24.91 -13.67
N VAL A 57 -23.39 -25.69 -14.50
CA VAL A 57 -21.98 -26.03 -14.30
C VAL A 57 -21.16 -24.75 -14.15
N ASP A 58 -21.37 -23.76 -15.01
CA ASP A 58 -20.58 -22.52 -14.97
C ASP A 58 -20.80 -21.73 -13.67
N ALA A 59 -22.04 -21.58 -13.20
CA ALA A 59 -22.32 -20.88 -11.95
C ALA A 59 -21.82 -21.62 -10.69
N ILE A 60 -21.87 -22.96 -10.68
CA ILE A 60 -21.41 -23.74 -9.51
C ILE A 60 -19.90 -23.85 -9.50
N THR A 61 -19.30 -24.09 -10.67
CA THR A 61 -17.85 -24.30 -10.76
C THR A 61 -17.06 -23.00 -10.65
N SER A 62 -17.66 -21.84 -10.91
CA SER A 62 -17.08 -20.51 -10.64
C SER A 62 -17.18 -20.09 -9.16
N ALA A 63 -17.94 -20.81 -8.34
CA ALA A 63 -18.00 -20.55 -6.90
C ALA A 63 -16.61 -20.71 -6.28
N THR A 64 -16.25 -19.81 -5.36
CA THR A 64 -14.89 -19.70 -4.82
C THR A 64 -14.83 -20.16 -3.35
N LEU A 65 -13.86 -21.01 -3.04
CA LEU A 65 -13.34 -21.30 -1.70
C LEU A 65 -12.10 -20.43 -1.48
N THR A 66 -12.07 -19.58 -0.47
CA THR A 66 -10.89 -18.73 -0.20
C THR A 66 -10.08 -19.25 0.98
N VAL A 67 -8.78 -19.46 0.80
CA VAL A 67 -7.84 -19.76 1.89
C VAL A 67 -7.14 -18.47 2.30
N GLU A 68 -7.29 -18.04 3.55
CA GLU A 68 -6.84 -16.72 4.00
C GLU A 68 -6.51 -16.69 5.50
N GLY A 69 -6.11 -15.53 6.03
CA GLY A 69 -5.83 -15.32 7.45
C GLY A 69 -4.34 -15.05 7.73
N PRO A 70 -3.99 -14.78 9.00
CA PRO A 70 -2.61 -14.44 9.38
C PRO A 70 -1.64 -15.64 9.26
N GLY A 71 -2.15 -16.86 9.23
CA GLY A 71 -1.36 -18.07 9.05
C GLY A 71 -1.00 -18.41 7.60
N VAL A 72 -1.32 -17.54 6.63
CA VAL A 72 -0.93 -17.70 5.22
C VAL A 72 -0.18 -16.47 4.71
N VAL A 73 0.73 -16.68 3.77
CA VAL A 73 1.51 -15.60 3.15
C VAL A 73 0.63 -14.71 2.27
N SER A 74 -0.41 -15.27 1.64
CA SER A 74 -1.36 -14.53 0.80
C SER A 74 -2.75 -15.19 0.85
N SER A 75 -3.79 -14.39 0.59
CA SER A 75 -5.15 -14.89 0.45
C SER A 75 -5.34 -15.51 -0.95
N ILE A 76 -5.72 -16.78 -1.00
CA ILE A 76 -5.82 -17.57 -2.23
C ILE A 76 -7.29 -17.95 -2.47
N PRO A 77 -7.99 -17.32 -3.44
CA PRO A 77 -9.27 -17.80 -3.91
C PRO A 77 -9.10 -19.07 -4.76
N LEU A 78 -9.93 -20.08 -4.62
CA LEU A 78 -9.92 -21.31 -5.42
C LEU A 78 -11.33 -21.57 -5.94
N SER A 79 -11.49 -21.69 -7.26
CA SER A 79 -12.78 -22.07 -7.82
C SER A 79 -13.09 -23.55 -7.55
N VAL A 80 -14.37 -23.90 -7.42
CA VAL A 80 -14.80 -25.30 -7.32
C VAL A 80 -14.31 -26.10 -8.53
N ARG A 81 -14.26 -25.48 -9.72
CA ARG A 81 -13.66 -26.05 -10.94
C ARG A 81 -12.22 -26.51 -10.73
N GLU A 82 -11.39 -25.67 -10.11
CA GLU A 82 -9.98 -25.97 -9.84
C GLU A 82 -9.80 -27.09 -8.80
N LEU A 83 -10.72 -27.22 -7.85
CA LEU A 83 -10.75 -28.32 -6.88
C LEU A 83 -11.20 -29.63 -7.54
N GLU A 84 -12.21 -29.57 -8.41
CA GLU A 84 -12.80 -30.75 -9.04
C GLU A 84 -12.00 -31.28 -10.23
N ASN A 85 -11.26 -30.47 -10.98
CA ASN A 85 -10.46 -30.98 -12.11
C ASN A 85 -9.31 -31.91 -11.68
N ARG A 86 -8.95 -31.88 -10.40
CA ARG A 86 -7.84 -32.69 -9.87
C ARG A 86 -8.25 -34.15 -9.67
N THR A 87 -7.25 -35.02 -9.57
CA THR A 87 -7.41 -36.41 -9.12
C THR A 87 -6.64 -36.66 -7.82
N GLU A 88 -5.47 -36.05 -7.68
CA GLU A 88 -4.65 -36.05 -6.47
C GLU A 88 -5.34 -35.29 -5.33
N GLY A 89 -5.19 -35.79 -4.10
CA GLY A 89 -5.85 -35.21 -2.91
C GLY A 89 -7.35 -35.50 -2.80
N LEU A 90 -7.97 -36.09 -3.82
CA LEU A 90 -9.37 -36.49 -3.74
C LEU A 90 -9.54 -37.78 -2.93
N SER A 91 -10.58 -37.79 -2.11
CA SER A 91 -10.89 -38.91 -1.22
C SER A 91 -12.38 -39.23 -1.24
N ARG A 92 -12.68 -40.52 -1.08
CA ARG A 92 -14.04 -41.04 -0.97
C ARG A 92 -14.16 -41.89 0.29
N GLY A 93 -15.18 -41.62 1.09
CA GLY A 93 -15.36 -42.28 2.38
C GLY A 93 -16.81 -42.48 2.79
N VAL A 94 -17.05 -43.45 3.67
CA VAL A 94 -18.37 -43.68 4.27
C VAL A 94 -18.49 -42.92 5.58
N TYR A 95 -19.42 -41.98 5.62
CA TYR A 95 -19.72 -41.17 6.80
C TYR A 95 -21.17 -41.37 7.24
N SER A 96 -21.40 -41.17 8.53
CA SER A 96 -22.73 -41.30 9.14
C SER A 96 -23.19 -39.93 9.60
N ASP A 97 -24.39 -39.52 9.19
CA ASP A 97 -25.06 -38.33 9.68
C ASP A 97 -26.46 -38.69 10.24
N LYS A 98 -27.23 -37.69 10.67
CA LYS A 98 -28.61 -37.88 11.19
C LYS A 98 -29.58 -38.42 10.12
N SER A 99 -29.23 -38.34 8.84
CA SER A 99 -30.02 -38.83 7.70
C SER A 99 -29.67 -40.26 7.28
N GLY A 100 -28.50 -40.78 7.69
CA GLY A 100 -28.08 -42.16 7.44
C GLY A 100 -26.59 -42.33 7.20
N LYS A 101 -26.22 -43.46 6.60
CA LYS A 101 -24.85 -43.71 6.11
C LYS A 101 -24.78 -43.43 4.62
N TYR A 102 -23.80 -42.65 4.21
CA TYR A 102 -23.61 -42.23 2.83
C TYR A 102 -22.14 -42.23 2.45
N ILE A 103 -21.90 -42.32 1.15
CA ILE A 103 -20.59 -42.11 0.53
C ILE A 103 -20.47 -40.63 0.24
N TYR A 104 -19.34 -40.03 0.61
CA TYR A 104 -18.98 -38.65 0.29
C TYR A 104 -17.70 -38.64 -0.52
N GLU A 105 -17.59 -37.69 -1.44
CA GLU A 105 -16.40 -37.45 -2.25
C GLU A 105 -16.04 -35.97 -2.23
N GLY A 106 -14.75 -35.67 -2.12
CA GLY A 106 -14.22 -34.32 -2.06
C GLY A 106 -12.70 -34.29 -1.96
N ILE A 107 -12.18 -33.10 -1.66
CA ILE A 107 -10.75 -32.88 -1.41
C ILE A 107 -10.41 -33.06 0.07
N ASP A 108 -9.26 -33.69 0.32
CA ASP A 108 -8.64 -33.76 1.64
C ASP A 108 -8.11 -32.38 2.05
N LEU A 109 -8.56 -31.87 3.19
CA LEU A 109 -8.14 -30.58 3.72
C LEU A 109 -6.63 -30.53 4.00
N ALA A 110 -6.01 -31.64 4.40
CA ALA A 110 -4.55 -31.68 4.62
C ALA A 110 -3.80 -31.50 3.29
N TYR A 111 -4.27 -32.17 2.23
CA TYR A 111 -3.71 -32.04 0.89
C TYR A 111 -3.85 -30.60 0.38
N LEU A 112 -5.04 -29.99 0.56
CA LEU A 112 -5.27 -28.59 0.21
C LEU A 112 -4.24 -27.66 0.88
N LEU A 113 -3.96 -27.83 2.17
CA LEU A 113 -3.10 -26.91 2.92
C LEU A 113 -1.60 -27.17 2.80
N LYS A 114 -1.18 -28.37 2.36
CA LYS A 114 0.23 -28.76 2.32
C LYS A 114 0.76 -29.10 0.93
N ASP A 115 -0.03 -29.81 0.16
CA ASP A 115 0.39 -30.40 -1.10
C ASP A 115 -0.08 -29.55 -2.29
N MET A 116 -1.08 -28.69 -2.09
CA MET A 116 -1.36 -27.57 -3.00
C MET A 116 -0.49 -26.34 -2.70
N ALA A 117 0.78 -26.56 -2.34
CA ALA A 117 1.77 -25.50 -2.11
C ALA A 117 2.48 -25.06 -3.40
N ASP A 118 2.45 -25.90 -4.44
CA ASP A 118 3.10 -25.64 -5.73
C ASP A 118 2.13 -25.04 -6.77
N GLY A 119 2.68 -24.23 -7.68
CA GLY A 119 1.92 -23.52 -8.71
C GLY A 119 1.32 -22.20 -8.23
N ASP A 120 0.61 -21.52 -9.11
CA ASP A 120 0.24 -20.10 -8.90
C ASP A 120 -0.88 -19.87 -7.88
N ASN A 121 -1.49 -20.98 -7.46
CA ASN A 121 -2.47 -21.06 -6.38
C ASN A 121 -1.89 -21.70 -5.13
N GLY A 122 -0.55 -21.71 -5.01
CA GLY A 122 0.17 -22.32 -3.92
C GLY A 122 -0.30 -21.75 -2.59
N ILE A 123 -0.88 -22.60 -1.73
CA ILE A 123 -1.21 -22.24 -0.36
C ILE A 123 0.07 -22.34 0.46
N ILE A 124 0.67 -21.19 0.76
CA ILE A 124 1.88 -21.09 1.56
C ILE A 124 1.50 -20.70 2.98
N LEU A 125 1.63 -21.67 3.89
CA LEU A 125 1.44 -21.44 5.33
C LEU A 125 2.65 -20.69 5.91
N THR A 126 2.40 -19.79 6.86
CA THR A 126 3.48 -19.20 7.67
C THR A 126 4.01 -20.24 8.67
N ASP A 127 5.20 -20.00 9.21
CA ASP A 127 5.78 -20.82 10.27
C ASP A 127 4.98 -20.78 11.58
N LYS A 128 4.11 -19.77 11.74
CA LYS A 128 3.19 -19.60 12.87
C LYS A 128 1.79 -20.18 12.66
N ALA A 129 1.48 -20.70 11.47
CA ALA A 129 0.18 -21.29 11.16
C ALA A 129 -0.17 -22.43 12.12
N TYR A 130 -1.35 -22.37 12.75
CA TYR A 130 -1.71 -23.32 13.81
C TYR A 130 -3.17 -23.75 13.81
N ILE A 131 -4.12 -22.83 13.75
CA ILE A 131 -5.57 -23.13 13.79
C ILE A 131 -6.16 -23.02 12.38
N VAL A 132 -7.04 -23.95 12.03
CA VAL A 132 -7.79 -23.99 10.78
C VAL A 132 -9.27 -23.82 11.09
N ASP A 133 -9.81 -22.64 10.82
CA ASP A 133 -11.24 -22.34 10.95
C ASP A 133 -11.91 -22.47 9.57
N LEU A 134 -12.85 -23.40 9.45
CA LEU A 134 -13.69 -23.52 8.27
C LEU A 134 -14.91 -22.64 8.43
N LYS A 135 -15.17 -21.76 7.47
CA LYS A 135 -16.23 -20.76 7.57
C LYS A 135 -17.18 -20.78 6.37
N ASP A 136 -18.41 -20.34 6.60
CA ASP A 136 -19.43 -20.21 5.55
C ASP A 136 -19.26 -18.93 4.71
N CYS A 137 -20.17 -18.67 3.76
CA CYS A 137 -20.08 -17.49 2.89
C CYS A 137 -20.22 -16.15 3.64
N ASN A 138 -20.71 -16.17 4.87
CA ASN A 138 -20.81 -15.01 5.77
C ASN A 138 -19.69 -14.99 6.82
N ARG A 139 -18.66 -15.84 6.65
CA ARG A 139 -17.52 -16.04 7.55
C ARG A 139 -17.91 -16.47 8.97
N GLU A 140 -19.07 -17.09 9.14
CA GLU A 140 -19.41 -17.75 10.39
C GLU A 140 -18.64 -19.07 10.50
N THR A 141 -17.97 -19.30 11.64
CA THR A 141 -17.19 -20.51 11.87
C THR A 141 -18.10 -21.75 11.93
N ILE A 142 -17.84 -22.70 11.04
CA ILE A 142 -18.52 -24.00 10.94
C ILE A 142 -17.82 -25.01 11.87
N ALA A 143 -16.49 -25.04 11.83
CA ALA A 143 -15.66 -25.92 12.63
C ALA A 143 -14.24 -25.36 12.76
N SER A 144 -13.57 -25.72 13.85
CA SER A 144 -12.20 -25.33 14.14
C SER A 144 -11.36 -26.57 14.42
N PHE A 145 -10.20 -26.65 13.78
CA PHE A 145 -9.23 -27.75 13.96
C PHE A 145 -7.84 -27.17 14.21
N THR A 146 -6.97 -27.91 14.90
CA THR A 146 -5.54 -27.60 14.81
C THR A 146 -5.01 -28.14 13.47
N LEU A 147 -3.92 -27.54 12.97
CA LEU A 147 -3.23 -28.06 11.79
C LEU A 147 -2.74 -29.50 12.03
N GLU A 148 -2.40 -29.85 13.28
CA GLU A 148 -2.08 -31.22 13.69
C GLU A 148 -3.28 -32.18 13.55
N ASP A 149 -4.49 -31.76 13.94
CA ASP A 149 -5.71 -32.56 13.76
C ASP A 149 -5.97 -32.85 12.29
N VAL A 150 -5.86 -31.82 11.43
CA VAL A 150 -6.04 -31.93 9.98
C VAL A 150 -5.05 -32.95 9.39
N ASN A 151 -3.79 -32.86 9.79
CA ASN A 151 -2.73 -33.77 9.32
C ASN A 151 -2.92 -35.21 9.81
N SER A 152 -3.34 -35.36 11.06
CA SER A 152 -3.58 -36.66 11.68
C SER A 152 -4.76 -37.37 11.02
N ALA A 153 -5.84 -36.63 10.72
CA ALA A 153 -7.02 -37.18 10.04
C ALA A 153 -6.67 -37.78 8.67
N SER A 154 -5.86 -37.07 7.90
CA SER A 154 -5.37 -37.54 6.60
C SER A 154 -4.48 -38.78 6.75
N SER A 155 -3.50 -38.73 7.67
CA SER A 155 -2.56 -39.83 7.94
C SER A 155 -3.23 -41.11 8.44
N ASP A 156 -4.34 -40.98 9.18
CA ASP A 156 -5.13 -42.10 9.69
C ASP A 156 -6.08 -42.71 8.63
N GLY A 157 -6.07 -42.18 7.39
CA GLY A 157 -6.89 -42.67 6.28
C GLY A 157 -8.36 -42.26 6.38
N ARG A 158 -8.68 -41.25 7.18
CA ARG A 158 -10.04 -40.72 7.35
C ARG A 158 -10.02 -39.19 7.40
N PRO A 159 -9.69 -38.52 6.28
CA PRO A 159 -9.44 -37.09 6.25
C PRO A 159 -10.67 -36.26 6.59
N ILE A 160 -10.40 -35.02 7.00
CA ILE A 160 -11.38 -33.95 7.01
C ILE A 160 -11.58 -33.55 5.54
N LEU A 161 -12.81 -33.67 5.06
CA LEU A 161 -13.16 -33.59 3.66
C LEU A 161 -13.98 -32.32 3.38
N LEU A 162 -13.60 -31.58 2.34
CA LEU A 162 -14.48 -30.61 1.68
C LEU A 162 -15.16 -31.35 0.51
N ALA A 163 -16.34 -31.91 0.79
CA ALA A 163 -17.09 -32.75 -0.11
C ALA A 163 -17.88 -31.95 -1.14
N TYR A 164 -17.76 -32.31 -2.43
CA TYR A 164 -18.54 -31.72 -3.52
C TYR A 164 -19.71 -32.61 -3.98
N GLY A 165 -19.79 -33.87 -3.51
CA GLY A 165 -20.90 -34.77 -3.84
C GLY A 165 -21.21 -35.84 -2.78
N LYS A 166 -22.38 -36.49 -2.94
CA LYS A 166 -22.90 -37.52 -2.02
C LYS A 166 -23.56 -38.68 -2.77
N GLY A 167 -23.49 -39.89 -2.19
CA GLY A 167 -24.08 -41.10 -2.76
C GLY A 167 -24.52 -42.14 -1.74
N THR A 168 -25.34 -43.10 -2.19
CA THR A 168 -25.82 -44.20 -1.34
C THR A 168 -24.76 -45.30 -1.21
N THR A 169 -24.73 -45.99 -0.07
CA THR A 169 -23.74 -47.05 0.21
C THR A 169 -23.83 -48.28 -0.69
N ASP A 170 -24.91 -48.43 -1.46
CA ASP A 170 -25.05 -49.47 -2.50
C ASP A 170 -24.48 -49.03 -3.86
N GLY A 171 -23.96 -47.81 -3.97
CA GLY A 171 -23.35 -47.25 -5.19
C GLY A 171 -24.33 -46.98 -6.33
N LYS A 172 -25.64 -47.15 -6.11
CA LYS A 172 -26.66 -47.03 -7.19
C LYS A 172 -27.12 -45.60 -7.47
N LEU A 173 -26.90 -44.69 -6.54
CA LEU A 173 -27.31 -43.30 -6.65
C LEU A 173 -26.23 -42.39 -6.07
N ALA A 174 -25.77 -41.44 -6.87
CA ALA A 174 -24.83 -40.40 -6.48
C ALA A 174 -25.18 -39.12 -7.24
N ALA A 175 -24.86 -37.98 -6.66
CA ALA A 175 -25.01 -36.68 -7.29
C ALA A 175 -24.03 -35.65 -6.68
N PRO A 176 -23.61 -34.65 -7.46
CA PRO A 176 -22.98 -33.43 -6.93
C PRO A 176 -23.93 -32.68 -5.99
N PHE A 177 -23.40 -31.80 -5.16
CA PHE A 177 -24.22 -30.87 -4.39
C PHE A 177 -24.83 -29.77 -5.27
N VAL A 178 -25.81 -29.02 -4.77
CA VAL A 178 -26.43 -27.90 -5.49
C VAL A 178 -26.72 -26.77 -4.51
N PHE A 179 -26.78 -25.54 -5.02
CA PHE A 179 -27.27 -24.40 -4.24
C PHE A 179 -28.72 -24.62 -3.79
N ASP A 180 -29.11 -23.94 -2.72
CA ASP A 180 -30.52 -23.85 -2.35
C ASP A 180 -31.32 -23.12 -3.42
N ALA A 181 -32.60 -23.48 -3.55
CA ALA A 181 -33.51 -22.73 -4.41
C ALA A 181 -33.79 -21.36 -3.80
N ALA A 182 -34.23 -20.42 -4.64
CA ALA A 182 -34.64 -19.09 -4.19
C ALA A 182 -35.77 -19.13 -3.14
N ASP A 183 -36.66 -20.12 -3.22
CA ASP A 183 -37.77 -20.34 -2.30
C ASP A 183 -37.58 -21.63 -1.47
N GLU A 184 -37.82 -21.56 -0.15
CA GLU A 184 -37.69 -22.70 0.78
C GLU A 184 -38.56 -23.93 0.43
N SER A 185 -39.62 -23.74 -0.37
CA SER A 185 -40.51 -24.82 -0.84
C SER A 185 -40.06 -25.46 -2.16
N GLU A 186 -39.05 -24.89 -2.80
CA GLU A 186 -38.53 -25.33 -4.09
C GLU A 186 -37.15 -25.96 -3.93
N HIS A 187 -36.69 -26.60 -5.00
CA HIS A 187 -35.36 -27.19 -5.06
C HIS A 187 -34.70 -26.80 -6.36
N SER A 188 -33.40 -26.48 -6.30
CA SER A 188 -32.60 -26.18 -7.48
C SER A 188 -32.61 -27.36 -8.45
N LEU A 189 -32.44 -27.06 -9.73
CA LEU A 189 -32.16 -28.08 -10.73
C LEU A 189 -30.96 -28.94 -10.26
N GLY A 190 -31.07 -30.26 -10.41
CA GLY A 190 -30.05 -31.21 -9.94
C GLY A 190 -30.28 -31.76 -8.52
N TYR A 191 -31.31 -31.28 -7.81
CA TYR A 191 -31.68 -31.81 -6.49
C TYR A 191 -32.21 -33.26 -6.54
N VAL A 192 -31.67 -34.11 -5.67
CA VAL A 192 -32.02 -35.51 -5.49
C VAL A 192 -32.51 -35.73 -4.05
N LYS A 193 -33.83 -35.81 -3.90
CA LYS A 193 -34.53 -35.97 -2.60
C LYS A 193 -33.98 -37.08 -1.69
N LYS A 194 -33.51 -38.20 -2.27
CA LYS A 194 -32.96 -39.34 -1.50
C LYS A 194 -31.57 -39.04 -0.93
N LEU A 195 -30.82 -38.14 -1.56
CA LEU A 195 -29.48 -37.74 -1.15
C LEU A 195 -29.49 -36.47 -0.29
N LYS A 196 -30.48 -35.57 -0.48
CA LYS A 196 -30.53 -34.23 0.14
C LYS A 196 -29.22 -33.47 -0.15
N ASN A 197 -28.96 -33.31 -1.44
CA ASN A 197 -27.75 -32.73 -1.99
C ASN A 197 -27.86 -31.21 -2.24
N ASP A 198 -28.78 -30.52 -1.57
CA ASP A 198 -28.94 -29.06 -1.53
C ASP A 198 -27.90 -28.37 -0.61
N ASP A 199 -28.08 -27.12 -0.14
CA ASP A 199 -27.21 -26.45 0.86
C ASP A 199 -25.76 -26.13 0.41
N GLY A 200 -25.55 -25.85 -0.88
CA GLY A 200 -24.30 -25.34 -1.46
C GLY A 200 -23.32 -26.39 -1.99
N CYS A 201 -22.29 -25.94 -2.71
CA CYS A 201 -21.44 -26.77 -3.56
C CYS A 201 -20.27 -27.49 -2.86
N LEU A 202 -19.83 -27.03 -1.68
CA LEU A 202 -18.76 -27.64 -0.89
C LEU A 202 -19.22 -27.85 0.56
N ARG A 203 -19.18 -29.07 1.07
CA ARG A 203 -19.71 -29.45 2.39
C ARG A 203 -18.65 -30.08 3.27
N LEU A 204 -18.60 -29.68 4.54
CA LEU A 204 -17.65 -30.23 5.52
C LEU A 204 -18.07 -31.65 5.97
N VAL A 205 -17.15 -32.61 5.89
CA VAL A 205 -17.34 -34.01 6.31
C VAL A 205 -16.14 -34.49 7.13
N TYR A 206 -16.37 -34.98 8.36
CA TYR A 206 -15.31 -35.49 9.24
C TYR A 206 -15.83 -36.49 10.29
N ASP A 207 -14.93 -37.15 11.04
CA ASP A 207 -15.29 -38.11 12.10
C ASP A 207 -15.56 -37.41 13.45
N LEU A 208 -16.83 -37.24 13.78
CA LEU A 208 -17.29 -36.66 15.05
C LEU A 208 -16.83 -37.45 16.29
N ASN A 209 -16.56 -38.76 16.18
CA ASN A 209 -16.13 -39.54 17.34
C ASN A 209 -14.67 -39.24 17.71
N THR A 210 -13.86 -38.89 16.72
CA THR A 210 -12.44 -38.60 16.88
C THR A 210 -12.21 -37.13 17.22
N TYR A 211 -12.88 -36.23 16.50
CA TYR A 211 -12.63 -34.78 16.60
C TYR A 211 -13.74 -34.01 17.34
N GLY A 212 -14.73 -34.73 17.89
CA GLY A 212 -15.79 -34.16 18.71
C GLY A 212 -16.90 -33.46 17.92
N ASP A 213 -17.95 -33.08 18.64
CA ASP A 213 -19.03 -32.22 18.13
C ASP A 213 -18.54 -30.77 18.26
N ASN A 214 -18.22 -30.13 17.13
CA ASN A 214 -17.85 -28.71 17.09
C ASN A 214 -19.07 -27.89 17.58
N LYS A 215 -18.92 -27.23 18.74
CA LYS A 215 -20.04 -26.82 19.64
C LYS A 215 -21.07 -25.85 19.05
N ASP A 216 -20.78 -25.23 17.91
CA ASP A 216 -21.64 -24.26 17.24
C ASP A 216 -22.30 -24.79 15.96
N TYR A 217 -22.08 -26.06 15.62
CA TYR A 217 -22.62 -26.71 14.43
C TYR A 217 -24.14 -26.96 14.53
N LYS A 218 -24.95 -25.98 14.12
CA LYS A 218 -26.42 -26.06 14.17
C LYS A 218 -27.05 -26.77 12.96
N ARG A 219 -26.43 -26.66 11.77
CA ARG A 219 -26.89 -27.27 10.50
C ARG A 219 -25.70 -27.51 9.55
N PHE A 220 -25.85 -28.50 8.68
CA PHE A 220 -24.88 -28.90 7.65
C PHE A 220 -24.87 -27.87 6.51
N GLY A 221 -23.85 -27.00 6.44
CA GLY A 221 -23.78 -25.86 5.49
C GLY A 221 -22.52 -25.82 4.61
N ASN A 222 -22.54 -24.94 3.61
CA ASN A 222 -21.47 -24.74 2.62
C ASN A 222 -20.19 -24.14 3.24
N VAL A 223 -19.02 -24.68 2.90
CA VAL A 223 -17.71 -24.10 3.25
C VAL A 223 -17.29 -23.14 2.14
N ALA A 224 -17.04 -21.88 2.48
CA ALA A 224 -16.57 -20.85 1.55
C ALA A 224 -15.20 -20.28 1.92
N TYR A 225 -14.75 -20.43 3.17
CA TYR A 225 -13.42 -19.99 3.59
C TYR A 225 -12.71 -21.06 4.42
N VAL A 226 -11.39 -21.14 4.23
CA VAL A 226 -10.44 -21.83 5.12
C VAL A 226 -9.55 -20.75 5.74
N TYR A 227 -9.86 -20.35 6.96
CA TYR A 227 -9.20 -19.25 7.66
C TYR A 227 -8.10 -19.81 8.59
N ILE A 228 -6.84 -19.53 8.28
CA ILE A 228 -5.68 -20.05 9.03
C ILE A 228 -5.21 -19.00 10.03
N ARG A 229 -5.18 -19.36 11.31
CA ARG A 229 -4.75 -18.47 12.40
C ARG A 229 -3.49 -18.96 13.08
N GLU A 230 -2.79 -18.02 13.71
CA GLU A 230 -1.68 -18.32 14.59
C GLU A 230 -2.18 -18.93 15.92
N SER A 231 -1.26 -19.54 16.68
CA SER A 231 -1.61 -20.10 18.00
C SER A 231 -2.04 -19.03 19.02
N THR A 232 -1.56 -17.81 18.82
CA THR A 232 -1.80 -16.63 19.65
C THR A 232 -1.87 -15.41 18.75
N GLU A 233 -2.82 -14.51 19.00
CA GLU A 233 -3.00 -13.27 18.25
C GLU A 233 -2.53 -12.08 19.09
N PRO A 234 -2.01 -11.01 18.46
CA PRO A 234 -1.37 -9.89 19.16
C PRO A 234 -2.37 -8.92 19.84
N GLY A 235 -3.66 -9.02 19.53
CA GLY A 235 -4.65 -8.01 19.95
C GLY A 235 -4.77 -6.89 18.93
N PHE A 236 -5.78 -6.03 19.08
CA PHE A 236 -6.03 -4.93 18.14
C PHE A 236 -5.11 -3.71 18.31
N LYS A 237 -4.48 -3.52 19.48
CA LYS A 237 -3.83 -2.26 19.86
C LYS A 237 -2.35 -2.17 19.46
N HIS A 238 -1.86 -0.95 19.24
CA HIS A 238 -0.46 -0.67 18.93
C HIS A 238 0.38 -0.59 20.21
N THR A 239 0.69 -1.77 20.78
CA THR A 239 1.42 -1.89 22.04
C THR A 239 2.65 -2.77 21.89
N LYS A 240 3.63 -2.62 22.80
CA LYS A 240 4.79 -3.52 22.84
C LYS A 240 4.37 -4.95 23.18
N GLU A 241 3.27 -5.13 23.91
CA GLU A 241 2.66 -6.42 24.22
C GLU A 241 2.13 -7.13 22.96
N SER A 242 1.67 -6.37 21.97
CA SER A 242 1.24 -6.87 20.66
C SER A 242 2.42 -7.29 19.77
N GLY A 243 3.65 -6.88 20.12
CA GLY A 243 4.90 -7.22 19.44
C GLY A 243 5.68 -5.98 19.02
N GLU A 244 7.02 -6.10 18.89
CA GLU A 244 7.90 -4.96 18.55
C GLU A 244 7.48 -4.25 17.26
N ALA A 245 7.03 -5.01 16.25
CA ALA A 245 6.56 -4.47 14.99
C ALA A 245 5.29 -3.60 15.11
N TYR A 246 4.38 -3.93 16.04
CA TYR A 246 3.12 -3.20 16.24
C TYR A 246 3.24 -2.09 17.30
N GLY A 247 4.16 -2.22 18.25
CA GLY A 247 4.44 -1.21 19.26
C GLY A 247 5.43 -0.12 18.82
N ALA A 248 5.71 -0.01 17.52
CA ALA A 248 6.62 0.99 16.98
C ALA A 248 5.99 2.41 17.07
N SER A 249 6.82 3.40 17.45
CA SER A 249 6.38 4.80 17.64
C SER A 249 5.68 5.39 16.42
N LYS A 250 6.12 5.06 15.21
CA LYS A 250 5.46 5.50 13.97
C LYS A 250 3.98 5.09 13.86
N LEU A 251 3.55 4.06 14.60
CA LEU A 251 2.17 3.59 14.68
C LEU A 251 1.47 4.16 15.92
N SER A 252 2.07 3.98 17.10
CA SER A 252 1.45 4.38 18.38
C SER A 252 1.36 5.89 18.55
N ASP A 253 2.35 6.63 18.07
CA ASP A 253 2.48 8.08 18.23
C ASP A 253 2.03 8.84 16.98
N TYR A 254 1.41 8.14 16.04
CA TYR A 254 0.76 8.73 14.88
C TYR A 254 -0.36 9.67 15.34
N ILE A 255 -0.39 10.89 14.80
CA ILE A 255 -1.29 11.96 15.27
C ILE A 255 -2.58 11.99 14.43
N ILE A 256 -3.72 12.00 15.11
CA ILE A 256 -5.05 12.26 14.56
C ILE A 256 -5.56 13.60 15.13
N THR A 257 -5.84 14.52 14.23
CA THR A 257 -6.36 15.87 14.54
C THR A 257 -7.88 15.88 14.50
N PHE A 258 -8.53 16.45 15.51
CA PHE A 258 -9.97 16.71 15.54
C PHE A 258 -10.22 18.21 15.59
N ARG A 259 -10.95 18.76 14.62
CA ARG A 259 -11.26 20.20 14.56
C ARG A 259 -12.61 20.50 13.94
N GLY A 260 -13.00 21.78 13.94
CA GLY A 260 -14.18 22.30 13.27
C GLY A 260 -15.08 23.12 14.19
N ASP A 261 -15.95 23.93 13.60
CA ASP A 261 -16.80 24.89 14.32
C ASP A 261 -17.70 24.23 15.38
N ALA A 262 -18.11 22.98 15.17
CA ALA A 262 -18.93 22.24 16.12
C ALA A 262 -18.16 21.77 17.37
N LEU A 263 -16.82 21.71 17.30
CA LEU A 263 -15.94 21.47 18.46
C LEU A 263 -15.45 22.78 19.08
N GLY A 264 -15.32 23.84 18.28
CA GLY A 264 -14.86 25.15 18.74
C GLY A 264 -13.38 25.18 19.13
N ARG A 265 -12.60 24.18 18.72
CA ARG A 265 -11.16 24.01 19.02
C ARG A 265 -10.55 22.93 18.13
N GLU A 266 -9.23 22.83 18.15
CA GLU A 266 -8.48 21.70 17.61
C GLU A 266 -7.87 20.86 18.75
N LEU A 267 -7.86 19.54 18.57
CA LEU A 267 -7.35 18.56 19.54
C LEU A 267 -6.51 17.51 18.82
N ASP A 268 -5.30 17.28 19.29
CA ASP A 268 -4.33 16.37 18.68
C ASP A 268 -4.11 15.15 19.56
N PHE A 269 -4.47 13.97 19.06
CA PHE A 269 -4.28 12.72 19.78
C PHE A 269 -3.34 11.79 19.04
N THR A 270 -2.40 11.22 19.78
CA THR A 270 -1.71 10.01 19.33
C THR A 270 -2.68 8.83 19.25
N VAL A 271 -2.41 7.86 18.38
CA VAL A 271 -3.18 6.61 18.33
C VAL A 271 -3.19 5.91 19.69
N ALA A 272 -2.08 5.89 20.42
CA ALA A 272 -2.01 5.31 21.76
C ALA A 272 -2.99 5.98 22.74
N GLN A 273 -3.14 7.30 22.69
CA GLN A 273 -4.13 8.02 23.51
C GLN A 273 -5.56 7.67 23.11
N LEU A 274 -5.85 7.53 21.81
CA LEU A 274 -7.17 7.11 21.33
C LEU A 274 -7.48 5.67 21.74
N GLU A 275 -6.55 4.74 21.55
CA GLU A 275 -6.69 3.34 21.96
C GLU A 275 -6.92 3.18 23.46
N ALA A 276 -6.36 4.08 24.28
CA ALA A 276 -6.58 4.07 25.73
C ALA A 276 -8.04 4.35 26.13
N LEU A 277 -8.84 4.98 25.26
CA LEU A 277 -10.28 5.21 25.48
C LEU A 277 -11.13 3.95 25.32
N ALA A 278 -10.58 2.90 24.69
CA ALA A 278 -11.20 1.58 24.64
C ALA A 278 -10.85 0.78 25.91
N VAL A 279 -11.68 0.92 26.94
CA VAL A 279 -11.48 0.30 28.27
C VAL A 279 -12.16 -1.07 28.33
N TYR A 280 -11.41 -2.11 28.71
CA TYR A 280 -11.96 -3.46 28.92
C TYR A 280 -12.38 -3.70 30.37
N ASP A 281 -13.40 -4.51 30.54
CA ASP A 281 -13.84 -5.04 31.83
C ASP A 281 -12.97 -6.22 32.30
N LYS A 282 -13.35 -6.84 33.43
CA LYS A 282 -12.59 -7.94 34.03
C LYS A 282 -12.63 -9.24 33.22
N ASP A 283 -13.60 -9.36 32.31
CA ASP A 283 -13.81 -10.53 31.48
C ASP A 283 -13.16 -10.33 30.08
N GLY A 284 -12.48 -9.20 29.85
CA GLY A 284 -11.79 -8.87 28.61
C GLY A 284 -12.70 -8.30 27.52
N SER A 285 -13.93 -7.91 27.86
CA SER A 285 -14.87 -7.28 26.93
C SER A 285 -14.84 -5.76 27.06
N LEU A 286 -15.16 -5.03 26.00
CA LEU A 286 -15.26 -3.57 26.06
C LEU A 286 -16.33 -3.14 27.07
N THR A 287 -15.99 -2.15 27.90
CA THR A 287 -16.86 -1.67 28.97
C THR A 287 -18.12 -1.04 28.39
N GLN A 288 -19.29 -1.58 28.77
CA GLN A 288 -20.58 -1.10 28.29
C GLN A 288 -20.78 0.40 28.59
N GLY A 289 -21.23 1.15 27.59
CA GLY A 289 -21.47 2.58 27.71
C GLY A 289 -20.25 3.47 27.42
N GLY A 290 -19.06 2.88 27.28
CA GLY A 290 -17.85 3.58 26.86
C GLY A 290 -17.81 3.95 25.38
N ILE A 291 -16.68 4.54 24.99
CA ILE A 291 -16.36 4.99 23.62
C ILE A 291 -15.95 3.80 22.74
N GLY A 292 -15.23 2.83 23.30
CA GLY A 292 -14.78 1.65 22.57
C GLY A 292 -15.93 0.81 22.01
N TYR A 293 -15.76 0.31 20.79
CA TYR A 293 -16.70 -0.61 20.13
C TYR A 293 -15.95 -1.68 19.33
N SER A 294 -16.47 -2.91 19.35
CA SER A 294 -16.00 -4.02 18.54
C SER A 294 -17.16 -4.88 18.08
N ASP A 295 -17.17 -5.21 16.79
CA ASP A 295 -18.13 -6.14 16.19
C ASP A 295 -17.65 -6.57 14.79
N PHE A 296 -18.34 -7.53 14.18
CA PHE A 296 -18.14 -7.94 12.80
C PHE A 296 -18.89 -7.00 11.85
N TYR A 297 -18.18 -6.36 10.92
CA TYR A 297 -18.79 -5.52 9.89
C TYR A 297 -18.91 -6.30 8.58
N SER A 298 -20.11 -6.30 7.98
CA SER A 298 -20.31 -6.76 6.61
C SER A 298 -19.91 -5.65 5.63
N LEU A 299 -18.98 -5.95 4.74
CA LEU A 299 -18.41 -5.00 3.79
C LEU A 299 -18.59 -5.53 2.38
N ALA A 300 -18.79 -4.63 1.43
CA ALA A 300 -18.72 -4.95 0.03
C ALA A 300 -17.83 -3.95 -0.69
N ASN A 301 -16.96 -4.46 -1.55
CA ASN A 301 -16.38 -3.67 -2.62
C ASN A 301 -17.29 -3.78 -3.85
N THR A 302 -16.93 -3.13 -4.95
CA THR A 302 -17.67 -3.26 -6.22
C THR A 302 -17.68 -4.68 -6.78
N THR A 303 -16.78 -5.57 -6.32
CA THR A 303 -16.56 -6.90 -6.90
C THR A 303 -16.82 -8.08 -5.97
N TYR A 304 -16.76 -7.91 -4.63
CA TYR A 304 -17.01 -9.00 -3.69
C TYR A 304 -17.43 -8.51 -2.29
N TRP A 305 -17.99 -9.42 -1.49
CA TRP A 305 -18.40 -9.20 -0.11
C TRP A 305 -17.42 -9.87 0.85
N TYR A 306 -17.18 -9.25 1.99
CA TYR A 306 -16.33 -9.79 3.04
C TYR A 306 -16.82 -9.35 4.42
N VAL A 307 -16.40 -10.08 5.44
CA VAL A 307 -16.74 -9.81 6.84
C VAL A 307 -15.46 -9.84 7.65
N ASN A 308 -15.24 -8.79 8.43
CA ASN A 308 -14.10 -8.71 9.34
C ASN A 308 -14.58 -8.19 10.69
N GLU A 309 -13.92 -8.64 11.74
CA GLU A 309 -14.02 -8.04 13.06
C GLU A 309 -13.18 -6.77 13.09
N TYR A 310 -13.73 -5.69 13.62
CA TYR A 310 -13.00 -4.46 13.85
C TYR A 310 -13.12 -4.06 15.31
N GLU A 311 -12.07 -3.43 15.83
CA GLU A 311 -12.11 -2.73 17.11
C GLU A 311 -11.65 -1.29 16.92
N GLY A 312 -12.33 -0.39 17.60
CA GLY A 312 -12.14 1.04 17.44
C GLY A 312 -12.92 1.88 18.42
N LEU A 313 -13.06 3.16 18.08
CA LEU A 313 -13.85 4.15 18.82
C LEU A 313 -15.12 4.50 18.04
N ASP A 314 -16.27 4.43 18.72
CA ASP A 314 -17.53 4.94 18.18
C ASP A 314 -17.40 6.46 17.94
N LEU A 315 -17.39 6.87 16.67
CA LEU A 315 -17.08 8.23 16.28
C LEU A 315 -18.05 9.25 16.88
N TYR A 316 -19.35 8.94 16.97
CA TYR A 316 -20.32 9.87 17.54
C TYR A 316 -20.06 10.11 19.02
N LYS A 317 -19.78 9.04 19.77
CA LYS A 317 -19.45 9.12 21.20
C LYS A 317 -18.12 9.80 21.44
N LEU A 318 -17.13 9.52 20.61
CA LEU A 318 -15.83 10.19 20.67
C LEU A 318 -16.01 11.70 20.47
N LEU A 319 -16.74 12.13 19.45
CA LEU A 319 -16.94 13.56 19.21
C LEU A 319 -17.70 14.24 20.36
N MET A 320 -18.69 13.59 20.96
CA MET A 320 -19.34 14.11 22.17
C MET A 320 -18.37 14.19 23.36
N TYR A 321 -17.52 13.18 23.54
CA TYR A 321 -16.45 13.18 24.54
C TYR A 321 -15.49 14.37 24.35
N LEU A 322 -15.19 14.73 23.10
CA LEU A 322 -14.34 15.86 22.75
C LEU A 322 -15.05 17.23 22.85
N GLY A 323 -16.36 17.26 23.13
CA GLY A 323 -17.11 18.48 23.38
C GLY A 323 -18.13 18.88 22.30
N MET A 324 -18.37 18.03 21.30
CA MET A 324 -19.46 18.23 20.35
C MET A 324 -20.83 18.11 21.05
N GLU A 325 -21.74 19.06 20.78
CA GLU A 325 -23.14 18.95 21.21
C GLU A 325 -23.77 17.65 20.71
N SER A 326 -24.66 17.03 21.50
CA SER A 326 -25.44 15.89 21.01
C SER A 326 -26.40 16.31 19.89
N SER A 327 -26.79 15.38 19.03
CA SER A 327 -27.78 15.64 17.97
C SER A 327 -29.12 16.17 18.51
N GLU A 328 -29.49 15.80 19.74
CA GLU A 328 -30.69 16.31 20.42
C GLU A 328 -30.53 17.79 20.78
N GLU A 329 -29.39 18.17 21.35
CA GLU A 329 -29.06 19.55 21.74
C GLU A 329 -28.92 20.48 20.52
N MET A 330 -28.27 20.00 19.46
CA MET A 330 -28.17 20.73 18.18
C MET A 330 -29.54 20.95 17.53
N GLY A 331 -30.47 20.02 17.76
CA GLY A 331 -31.74 19.93 17.04
C GLY A 331 -31.59 19.42 15.60
N THR A 332 -32.68 18.88 15.05
CA THR A 332 -32.69 18.16 13.75
C THR A 332 -32.19 19.00 12.56
N ALA A 333 -32.42 20.32 12.57
CA ALA A 333 -32.02 21.16 11.44
C ALA A 333 -30.49 21.32 11.36
N LYS A 334 -29.82 21.60 12.49
CA LYS A 334 -28.37 21.81 12.56
C LYS A 334 -27.61 20.48 12.42
N SER A 335 -28.03 19.45 13.15
CA SER A 335 -27.39 18.12 13.13
C SER A 335 -27.34 17.47 11.74
N ARG A 336 -28.31 17.74 10.86
CA ARG A 336 -28.30 17.25 9.47
C ARG A 336 -27.36 17.98 8.54
N THR A 337 -26.95 19.20 8.89
CA THR A 337 -26.08 20.04 8.05
C THR A 337 -24.66 20.14 8.60
N THR A 338 -24.45 19.83 9.89
CA THR A 338 -23.11 19.66 10.45
C THR A 338 -22.55 18.33 9.97
N LEU A 339 -21.62 18.39 9.02
CA LEU A 339 -20.98 17.21 8.41
C LEU A 339 -19.66 16.89 9.10
N ILE A 340 -19.34 15.60 9.17
CA ILE A 340 -18.08 15.05 9.61
C ILE A 340 -17.35 14.58 8.35
N SER A 341 -16.22 15.21 8.07
CA SER A 341 -15.37 14.96 6.90
C SER A 341 -13.99 14.50 7.36
N PHE A 342 -13.27 13.81 6.47
CA PHE A 342 -11.98 13.20 6.80
C PHE A 342 -10.91 13.64 5.81
N LEU A 343 -9.68 13.81 6.30
CA LEU A 343 -8.49 13.93 5.46
C LEU A 343 -7.58 12.73 5.68
N ALA A 344 -6.96 12.26 4.61
CA ALA A 344 -5.84 11.34 4.68
C ALA A 344 -4.52 12.12 4.89
N ALA A 345 -3.48 11.42 5.32
CA ALA A 345 -2.15 11.97 5.63
C ALA A 345 -1.48 12.73 4.47
N ASP A 346 -1.90 12.46 3.23
CA ASP A 346 -1.43 13.16 2.04
C ASP A 346 -2.16 14.50 1.79
N GLY A 347 -3.14 14.84 2.63
CA GLY A 347 -4.00 16.03 2.52
C GLY A 347 -5.24 15.82 1.66
N VAL A 348 -5.46 14.62 1.10
CA VAL A 348 -6.58 14.35 0.20
C VAL A 348 -7.86 14.13 1.02
N PRO A 349 -8.96 14.86 0.71
CA PRO A 349 -10.24 14.62 1.35
C PRO A 349 -10.84 13.26 0.98
N ALA A 350 -11.42 12.59 1.96
CA ALA A 350 -12.22 11.39 1.73
C ALA A 350 -13.50 11.74 0.95
N ALA A 351 -13.93 10.82 0.07
CA ALA A 351 -15.19 10.97 -0.66
C ALA A 351 -16.42 10.82 0.26
N GLU A 352 -16.30 10.06 1.35
CA GLU A 352 -17.40 9.81 2.29
C GLU A 352 -17.40 10.84 3.43
N SER A 353 -18.59 11.30 3.82
CA SER A 353 -18.82 12.18 4.97
C SER A 353 -20.16 11.85 5.63
N PHE A 354 -20.30 12.17 6.91
CA PHE A 354 -21.49 11.82 7.70
C PHE A 354 -22.08 13.03 8.40
N SER A 355 -23.40 13.20 8.44
CA SER A 355 -23.99 14.23 9.30
C SER A 355 -24.00 13.80 10.76
N VAL A 356 -24.03 14.75 11.70
CA VAL A 356 -24.22 14.46 13.14
C VAL A 356 -25.52 13.66 13.38
N ASP A 357 -26.60 13.98 12.64
CA ASP A 357 -27.88 13.24 12.70
C ASP A 357 -27.67 11.77 12.31
N THR A 358 -26.94 11.52 11.21
CA THR A 358 -26.60 10.16 10.75
C THR A 358 -25.77 9.39 11.78
N LEU A 359 -24.72 10.02 12.33
CA LEU A 359 -23.85 9.39 13.33
C LEU A 359 -24.59 9.08 14.64
N SER A 360 -25.55 9.92 15.03
CA SER A 360 -26.36 9.72 16.23
C SER A 360 -27.34 8.54 16.14
N TYR A 361 -27.57 8.02 14.94
CA TYR A 361 -28.49 6.93 14.66
C TYR A 361 -27.75 5.74 14.05
N PRO A 362 -26.98 4.96 14.85
CA PRO A 362 -26.23 3.79 14.36
C PRO A 362 -27.15 2.71 13.77
N GLU A 363 -28.45 2.76 14.08
CA GLU A 363 -29.50 1.95 13.45
C GLU A 363 -29.71 2.25 11.95
N ALA A 364 -29.11 3.31 11.40
CA ALA A 364 -29.03 3.53 9.95
C ALA A 364 -28.08 2.56 9.25
N PHE A 365 -27.15 1.95 10.00
CA PHE A 365 -26.12 1.07 9.48
C PHE A 365 -26.36 -0.35 9.96
N GLY A 366 -26.37 -1.26 8.99
CA GLY A 366 -26.66 -2.66 9.20
C GLY A 366 -25.55 -3.59 8.78
N PHE A 367 -25.62 -4.78 9.35
CA PHE A 367 -24.96 -5.97 8.89
C PHE A 367 -25.91 -6.76 8.00
N TYR A 368 -25.48 -7.00 6.77
CA TYR A 368 -26.22 -7.80 5.81
C TYR A 368 -25.47 -9.10 5.57
N LYS A 369 -26.22 -10.20 5.49
CA LYS A 369 -25.69 -11.46 4.96
C LYS A 369 -25.92 -11.52 3.46
N LYS A 370 -24.92 -11.95 2.70
CA LYS A 370 -25.09 -12.12 1.26
C LYS A 370 -26.11 -13.24 1.04
N ASN A 371 -27.15 -12.96 0.25
CA ASN A 371 -28.16 -13.96 -0.06
C ASN A 371 -27.60 -14.99 -1.04
N ALA A 372 -27.89 -16.28 -0.85
CA ALA A 372 -27.44 -17.33 -1.76
C ALA A 372 -28.04 -17.21 -3.17
N ALA A 373 -29.20 -16.54 -3.32
CA ALA A 373 -29.81 -16.24 -4.61
C ALA A 373 -29.16 -15.04 -5.32
N ASP A 374 -28.27 -14.31 -4.65
CA ASP A 374 -27.52 -13.20 -5.24
C ASP A 374 -26.29 -13.71 -6.00
N MET A 375 -26.50 -13.93 -7.30
CA MET A 375 -25.46 -14.39 -8.24
C MET A 375 -24.46 -13.30 -8.63
N GLY A 376 -24.61 -12.06 -8.15
CA GLY A 376 -23.71 -10.95 -8.49
C GLY A 376 -23.89 -10.35 -9.89
N ASP A 377 -24.94 -10.75 -10.61
CA ASP A 377 -25.31 -10.28 -11.95
C ASP A 377 -26.29 -9.09 -11.95
N GLY A 378 -26.59 -8.56 -10.75
CA GLY A 378 -27.55 -7.47 -10.55
C GLY A 378 -29.03 -7.86 -10.68
N SER A 379 -29.35 -9.14 -10.90
CA SER A 379 -30.74 -9.61 -11.05
C SER A 379 -31.46 -9.79 -9.71
N TYR A 380 -30.71 -10.01 -8.63
CA TYR A 380 -31.25 -10.22 -7.30
C TYR A 380 -31.87 -8.96 -6.71
N LYS A 381 -33.04 -9.11 -6.08
CA LYS A 381 -33.77 -8.03 -5.41
C LYS A 381 -33.71 -8.25 -3.90
N PRO A 382 -32.91 -7.45 -3.16
CA PRO A 382 -32.80 -7.59 -1.72
C PRO A 382 -34.12 -7.39 -0.99
N THR A 383 -34.26 -8.07 0.15
CA THR A 383 -35.40 -7.99 1.05
C THR A 383 -34.94 -7.63 2.46
N ASN A 384 -35.88 -7.30 3.35
CA ASN A 384 -35.56 -7.05 4.76
C ASN A 384 -35.05 -8.30 5.50
N ALA A 385 -35.17 -9.50 4.92
CA ALA A 385 -34.62 -10.72 5.51
C ALA A 385 -33.09 -10.81 5.37
N ASP A 386 -32.49 -10.08 4.44
CA ASP A 386 -31.03 -10.08 4.23
C ASP A 386 -30.29 -9.24 5.29
N LEU A 387 -31.02 -8.33 5.96
CA LEU A 387 -30.54 -7.54 7.08
C LEU A 387 -30.58 -8.39 8.36
N VAL A 388 -29.42 -8.60 8.99
CA VAL A 388 -29.31 -9.41 10.20
C VAL A 388 -29.39 -8.58 11.46
N LYS A 389 -28.66 -7.46 11.49
CA LYS A 389 -28.50 -6.62 12.68
C LYS A 389 -28.30 -5.18 12.26
N LEU A 390 -28.87 -4.26 13.02
CA LEU A 390 -28.64 -2.83 12.93
C LEU A 390 -27.82 -2.36 14.15
N GLY A 391 -27.42 -1.09 14.17
CA GLY A 391 -26.72 -0.50 15.31
C GLY A 391 -25.20 -0.56 15.18
N TYR A 392 -24.68 -0.43 13.97
CA TYR A 392 -23.24 -0.38 13.69
C TYR A 392 -22.76 1.07 13.60
N PRO A 393 -22.06 1.60 14.61
CA PRO A 393 -21.55 2.96 14.53
C PRO A 393 -20.49 3.09 13.41
N VAL A 394 -20.30 4.32 12.93
CA VAL A 394 -19.09 4.68 12.20
C VAL A 394 -17.93 4.62 13.20
N LEU A 395 -16.90 3.86 12.85
CA LEU A 395 -15.84 3.44 13.73
C LEU A 395 -14.51 4.04 13.28
N LEU A 396 -13.78 4.65 14.21
CA LEU A 396 -12.34 4.88 14.07
C LEU A 396 -11.62 3.60 14.50
N ALA A 397 -11.33 2.74 13.53
CA ALA A 397 -10.79 1.41 13.73
C ALA A 397 -9.25 1.44 13.74
N TYR A 398 -8.65 0.87 14.79
CA TYR A 398 -7.19 0.74 14.93
C TYR A 398 -6.69 -0.70 14.71
N GLY A 399 -7.61 -1.66 14.54
CA GLY A 399 -7.23 -3.01 14.15
C GLY A 399 -8.35 -3.80 13.47
N VAL A 400 -7.97 -4.96 12.94
CA VAL A 400 -8.83 -5.88 12.18
C VAL A 400 -8.54 -7.33 12.54
N ASN A 401 -9.58 -8.13 12.75
CA ASN A 401 -9.50 -9.57 13.08
C ASN A 401 -8.47 -9.90 14.18
N ASN A 402 -8.41 -9.06 15.22
CA ASN A 402 -7.50 -9.16 16.37
C ASN A 402 -6.02 -8.87 16.07
N TYR A 403 -5.75 -8.08 15.02
CA TYR A 403 -4.42 -7.57 14.67
C TYR A 403 -4.44 -6.04 14.53
N PRO A 404 -3.38 -5.32 14.92
CA PRO A 404 -3.28 -3.87 14.73
C PRO A 404 -3.07 -3.50 13.26
N TYR A 405 -3.44 -2.28 12.88
CA TYR A 405 -3.19 -1.76 11.55
C TYR A 405 -1.75 -1.23 11.36
N THR A 406 -1.09 -1.69 10.33
CA THR A 406 0.14 -1.09 9.81
C THR A 406 -0.16 0.10 8.89
N ILE A 407 0.83 0.96 8.65
CA ILE A 407 0.72 2.03 7.64
C ILE A 407 0.86 1.40 6.26
N GLY A 408 2.03 0.81 5.98
CA GLY A 408 2.40 0.34 4.65
C GLY A 408 2.58 -1.17 4.57
N LYS A 409 2.60 -1.71 3.35
CA LYS A 409 2.88 -3.14 3.09
C LYS A 409 4.33 -3.53 3.42
N THR A 410 5.22 -2.55 3.58
CA THR A 410 6.62 -2.74 3.94
C THR A 410 6.85 -2.77 5.45
N ASP A 411 5.81 -2.53 6.25
CA ASP A 411 5.91 -2.62 7.70
C ASP A 411 6.09 -4.07 8.14
N GLU A 412 6.96 -4.31 9.12
CA GLU A 412 7.27 -5.67 9.61
C GLU A 412 6.03 -6.41 10.15
N GLY A 413 5.04 -5.66 10.67
CA GLY A 413 3.76 -6.21 11.16
C GLY A 413 2.70 -6.44 10.07
N TYR A 414 3.01 -6.18 8.79
CA TYR A 414 2.07 -6.35 7.70
C TYR A 414 1.82 -7.83 7.41
N LEU A 415 0.53 -8.20 7.36
CA LEU A 415 0.07 -9.54 7.04
C LEU A 415 -0.80 -9.47 5.79
N SER A 416 -0.25 -9.88 4.65
CA SER A 416 -0.97 -9.86 3.36
C SER A 416 -2.26 -10.68 3.39
N GLY A 417 -2.26 -11.84 4.06
CA GLY A 417 -3.46 -12.66 4.27
C GLY A 417 -4.60 -11.98 5.07
N LEU A 418 -4.32 -10.87 5.77
CA LEU A 418 -5.30 -10.02 6.46
C LEU A 418 -5.52 -8.66 5.79
N ASN A 419 -4.54 -8.19 5.01
CA ASN A 419 -4.48 -6.85 4.45
C ASN A 419 -4.67 -5.75 5.52
N ASN A 420 -3.95 -5.89 6.64
CA ASN A 420 -3.98 -4.97 7.79
C ASN A 420 -3.09 -3.73 7.59
N ASN A 421 -2.93 -3.21 6.37
CA ASN A 421 -2.21 -1.95 6.12
C ASN A 421 -3.17 -0.74 6.19
N GLY A 422 -2.76 0.43 5.71
CA GLY A 422 -3.59 1.62 5.51
C GLY A 422 -4.11 2.27 6.79
N GLY A 423 -3.51 1.98 7.94
CA GLY A 423 -3.75 2.63 9.22
C GLY A 423 -2.65 3.64 9.57
N PRO A 424 -2.30 3.80 10.86
CA PRO A 424 -2.71 2.98 12.02
C PRO A 424 -4.18 3.17 12.45
N MET A 425 -4.88 4.16 11.88
CA MET A 425 -6.32 4.38 12.09
C MET A 425 -7.06 4.43 10.75
N ARG A 426 -8.21 3.77 10.67
CA ARG A 426 -9.12 3.79 9.51
C ARG A 426 -10.53 4.19 9.92
N VAL A 427 -11.33 4.69 8.98
CA VAL A 427 -12.78 4.88 9.19
C VAL A 427 -13.54 3.73 8.55
N VAL A 428 -14.26 2.97 9.37
CA VAL A 428 -15.03 1.79 8.97
C VAL A 428 -16.49 1.98 9.38
N PHE A 429 -17.44 1.57 8.53
CA PHE A 429 -18.87 1.76 8.81
C PHE A 429 -19.72 0.65 8.19
N GLY A 430 -20.88 0.40 8.78
CA GLY A 430 -21.83 -0.59 8.30
C GLY A 430 -22.51 -0.19 6.99
N LYS A 431 -23.36 -1.06 6.47
CA LYS A 431 -24.07 -0.82 5.20
C LYS A 431 -25.39 -0.10 5.46
N ASN A 432 -25.70 0.95 4.71
CA ASN A 432 -27.02 1.61 4.78
C ASN A 432 -28.09 0.83 3.97
N GLN A 433 -27.66 -0.01 3.05
CA GLN A 433 -28.48 -0.93 2.26
C GLN A 433 -27.64 -2.11 1.78
N TYR A 434 -28.30 -3.19 1.36
CA TYR A 434 -27.65 -4.41 0.90
C TYR A 434 -26.57 -4.17 -0.18
N ASN A 435 -26.84 -3.36 -1.22
CA ASN A 435 -25.87 -3.11 -2.30
C ASN A 435 -24.85 -1.98 -2.00
N HIS A 436 -24.76 -1.48 -0.77
CA HIS A 436 -23.81 -0.41 -0.44
C HIS A 436 -22.36 -0.91 -0.51
N ALA A 437 -21.53 -0.30 -1.36
CA ALA A 437 -20.11 -0.63 -1.51
C ALA A 437 -19.24 0.01 -0.41
N ASN A 438 -19.67 -0.07 0.85
CA ASN A 438 -18.99 0.55 1.99
C ASN A 438 -17.53 0.11 2.20
N GLY A 439 -17.15 -1.08 1.73
CA GLY A 439 -15.77 -1.55 1.78
C GLY A 439 -14.82 -0.73 0.91
N SER A 440 -15.31 -0.22 -0.24
CA SER A 440 -14.53 0.63 -1.14
C SER A 440 -14.37 2.07 -0.62
N TYR A 441 -15.18 2.48 0.35
CA TYR A 441 -15.23 3.86 0.87
C TYR A 441 -14.67 3.99 2.29
N GLN A 442 -13.93 2.99 2.76
CA GLN A 442 -13.16 3.12 3.99
C GLN A 442 -12.10 4.21 3.84
N VAL A 443 -11.95 5.05 4.87
CA VAL A 443 -10.87 6.05 4.91
C VAL A 443 -9.62 5.38 5.43
N GLN A 444 -8.55 5.41 4.64
CA GLN A 444 -7.22 4.90 5.00
C GLN A 444 -6.29 6.06 5.29
N TYR A 445 -5.24 5.81 6.08
CA TYR A 445 -4.24 6.81 6.45
C TYR A 445 -4.87 8.07 7.07
N LEU A 446 -5.89 7.89 7.92
CA LEU A 446 -6.63 9.00 8.51
C LEU A 446 -5.66 9.97 9.19
N SER A 447 -5.79 11.28 8.97
CA SER A 447 -5.00 12.31 9.65
C SER A 447 -5.90 13.32 10.39
N ASP A 448 -7.02 13.71 9.78
CA ASP A 448 -7.90 14.75 10.31
C ASP A 448 -9.36 14.28 10.29
N VAL A 449 -10.08 14.63 11.36
CA VAL A 449 -11.54 14.55 11.48
C VAL A 449 -12.08 15.97 11.64
N ILE A 450 -12.81 16.45 10.64
CA ILE A 450 -13.36 17.81 10.60
C ILE A 450 -14.85 17.74 10.92
N VAL A 451 -15.31 18.47 11.95
CA VAL A 451 -16.68 18.45 12.45
C VAL A 451 -17.35 19.80 12.19
N GLY A 452 -18.18 19.84 11.15
CA GLY A 452 -18.87 21.04 10.66
C GLY A 452 -18.03 21.84 9.68
N GLU A 453 -17.98 23.15 9.83
CA GLU A 453 -17.14 24.03 9.03
C GLU A 453 -15.67 23.86 9.41
N ASN A 454 -14.80 23.76 8.40
CA ASN A 454 -13.36 23.63 8.61
C ASN A 454 -12.78 24.98 9.06
N LEU A 455 -12.39 25.07 10.34
CA LEU A 455 -11.75 26.24 10.94
C LEU A 455 -10.41 25.85 11.55
N TYR A 456 -9.39 26.67 11.33
CA TYR A 456 -8.01 26.44 11.78
C TYR A 456 -7.77 27.07 13.15
N TYR A 457 -8.33 26.44 14.19
CA TYR A 457 -8.22 26.89 15.58
C TYR A 457 -6.79 26.92 16.11
N ASN A 458 -5.88 26.17 15.49
CA ASN A 458 -4.47 26.09 15.83
C ASN A 458 -3.65 27.32 15.39
N THR A 459 -4.27 28.30 14.71
CA THR A 459 -3.64 29.53 14.19
C THR A 459 -4.16 30.80 14.87
N HIS A 460 -3.33 31.83 14.97
CA HIS A 460 -3.69 33.15 15.47
C HIS A 460 -4.61 33.90 14.49
N LYS A 461 -4.32 33.81 13.20
CA LYS A 461 -5.07 34.54 12.18
C LYS A 461 -6.51 34.06 12.02
N TYR A 462 -6.73 32.75 12.12
CA TYR A 462 -8.03 32.12 11.82
C TYR A 462 -8.81 31.65 13.05
N THR A 463 -8.23 31.71 14.26
CA THR A 463 -8.97 31.48 15.51
C THR A 463 -10.01 32.57 15.78
N ASP A 464 -11.09 32.21 16.47
CA ASP A 464 -12.12 33.12 16.96
C ASP A 464 -11.84 33.66 18.37
N ASP A 465 -10.80 33.18 19.06
CA ASP A 465 -10.34 33.75 20.33
C ASP A 465 -9.67 35.11 20.08
N ALA A 466 -10.34 36.17 20.53
CA ALA A 466 -9.89 37.54 20.32
C ALA A 466 -8.54 37.87 20.95
N SER A 467 -8.12 37.15 22.01
CA SER A 467 -6.83 37.39 22.66
C SER A 467 -5.69 36.73 21.88
N GLN A 468 -5.90 35.51 21.39
CA GLN A 468 -4.96 34.83 20.50
C GLN A 468 -4.88 35.56 19.15
N ASN A 469 -6.01 35.95 18.59
CA ASN A 469 -6.07 36.69 17.33
C ASN A 469 -5.36 38.05 17.38
N ALA A 470 -5.30 38.69 18.55
CA ALA A 470 -4.55 39.93 18.73
C ALA A 470 -3.04 39.78 18.47
N LEU A 471 -2.49 38.56 18.56
CA LEU A 471 -1.07 38.26 18.29
C LEU A 471 -0.79 38.06 16.80
N THR A 472 -1.81 38.02 15.93
CA THR A 472 -1.64 37.89 14.47
C THR A 472 -0.70 38.95 13.90
N GLU A 473 -0.69 40.14 14.47
CA GLU A 473 0.10 41.30 14.03
C GLU A 473 1.48 41.38 14.72
N ASP A 474 1.82 40.45 15.62
CA ASP A 474 3.15 40.42 16.22
C ASP A 474 4.20 40.14 15.15
N GLU A 475 5.32 40.87 15.20
CA GLU A 475 6.33 40.85 14.13
C GLU A 475 7.54 39.97 14.51
N LEU A 476 7.93 39.11 13.57
CA LEU A 476 9.23 38.47 13.51
C LEU A 476 10.18 39.29 12.63
N SER A 477 11.31 39.71 13.18
CA SER A 477 12.36 40.40 12.42
C SER A 477 13.36 39.41 11.83
N ILE A 478 13.50 39.40 10.52
CA ILE A 478 14.43 38.52 9.80
C ILE A 478 15.50 39.37 9.11
N LEU A 479 16.75 39.13 9.47
CA LEU A 479 17.92 39.81 8.93
C LEU A 479 18.88 38.79 8.32
N VAL A 480 19.25 38.99 7.07
CA VAL A 480 20.22 38.15 6.37
C VAL A 480 21.40 39.02 5.99
N TYR A 481 22.60 38.62 6.41
CA TYR A 481 23.86 39.26 6.08
C TYR A 481 24.68 38.39 5.12
N ASP A 482 25.38 39.05 4.20
CA ASP A 482 26.47 38.42 3.46
C ASP A 482 27.76 38.32 4.29
N GLU A 483 28.79 37.74 3.70
CA GLU A 483 30.11 37.55 4.31
C GLU A 483 30.81 38.84 4.78
N ASN A 484 30.40 39.99 4.23
CA ASN A 484 30.98 41.30 4.50
C ASN A 484 30.15 42.09 5.52
N GLY A 485 29.08 41.48 6.06
CA GLY A 485 28.13 42.11 6.97
C GLY A 485 27.16 43.06 6.27
N LYS A 486 27.02 42.99 4.94
CA LYS A 486 26.01 43.75 4.21
C LYS A 486 24.67 43.03 4.31
N THR A 487 23.63 43.77 4.64
CA THR A 487 22.25 43.28 4.64
C THR A 487 21.81 42.89 3.22
N LEU A 488 21.44 41.62 3.04
CA LEU A 488 20.83 41.06 1.83
C LEU A 488 19.30 41.07 1.92
N VAL A 489 18.78 40.66 3.08
CA VAL A 489 17.35 40.66 3.39
C VAL A 489 17.14 41.37 4.72
N GLU A 490 16.18 42.29 4.73
CA GLU A 490 15.60 42.87 5.93
C GLU A 490 14.09 42.77 5.76
N ARG A 491 13.51 41.75 6.40
CA ARG A 491 12.09 41.44 6.30
C ARG A 491 11.50 41.43 7.70
N LYS A 492 10.28 41.94 7.80
CA LYS A 492 9.41 41.73 8.95
C LYS A 492 8.25 40.90 8.45
N MET A 493 7.93 39.85 9.18
CA MET A 493 6.77 39.02 8.91
C MET A 493 5.88 39.04 10.13
N THR A 494 4.59 39.21 9.95
CA THR A 494 3.64 39.03 11.05
C THR A 494 3.44 37.53 11.32
N VAL A 495 2.97 37.18 12.52
CA VAL A 495 2.57 35.80 12.84
C VAL A 495 1.54 35.30 11.82
N GLY A 496 0.57 36.13 11.45
CA GLY A 496 -0.43 35.77 10.44
C GLY A 496 0.16 35.53 9.04
N GLU A 497 1.20 36.27 8.64
CA GLU A 497 1.91 36.02 7.39
C GLU A 497 2.71 34.71 7.41
N ILE A 498 3.19 34.28 8.58
CA ILE A 498 3.87 32.99 8.73
C ILE A 498 2.85 31.84 8.64
N GLU A 499 1.69 31.98 9.27
CA GLU A 499 0.60 31.00 9.19
C GLU A 499 0.04 30.87 7.77
N ASP A 500 -0.01 31.98 7.03
CA ASP A 500 -0.45 32.02 5.63
C ASP A 500 0.45 31.20 4.69
N ILE A 501 1.69 30.89 5.06
CA ILE A 501 2.56 30.00 4.27
C ILE A 501 1.91 28.61 4.12
N ILE A 502 1.14 28.18 5.13
CA ILE A 502 0.48 26.87 5.16
C ILE A 502 -1.02 27.00 4.87
N TYR A 503 -1.69 27.99 5.48
CA TYR A 503 -3.15 28.11 5.51
C TYR A 503 -3.72 29.23 4.65
N GLY A 504 -2.86 29.98 3.94
CA GLY A 504 -3.28 31.04 3.05
C GLY A 504 -4.23 30.52 1.96
N GLY A 505 -5.29 31.28 1.67
CA GLY A 505 -6.33 30.85 0.72
C GLY A 505 -5.85 30.64 -0.72
N ASP A 506 -4.68 31.19 -1.08
CA ASP A 506 -4.05 31.08 -2.39
C ASP A 506 -2.87 30.07 -2.40
N VAL A 507 -2.63 29.35 -1.30
CA VAL A 507 -1.54 28.36 -1.21
C VAL A 507 -1.94 27.06 -1.87
N GLU A 508 -1.11 26.60 -2.82
CA GLU A 508 -1.27 25.30 -3.47
C GLU A 508 -1.05 24.14 -2.47
N ALA A 509 -1.84 23.07 -2.58
CA ALA A 509 -1.81 21.95 -1.62
C ALA A 509 -0.41 21.33 -1.45
N ASN A 510 0.37 21.23 -2.53
CA ASN A 510 1.74 20.70 -2.48
C ASN A 510 2.71 21.65 -1.75
N ALA A 511 2.53 22.97 -1.88
CA ALA A 511 3.35 23.95 -1.17
C ALA A 511 3.02 23.95 0.32
N ALA A 512 1.73 23.90 0.68
CA ALA A 512 1.30 23.73 2.07
C ALA A 512 1.86 22.45 2.69
N LYS A 513 1.82 21.32 1.95
CA LYS A 513 2.37 20.04 2.40
C LYS A 513 3.89 20.08 2.60
N ALA A 514 4.62 20.75 1.72
CA ALA A 514 6.08 20.91 1.83
C ALA A 514 6.49 21.85 2.98
N ALA A 515 5.68 22.87 3.28
CA ALA A 515 5.97 23.83 4.33
C ALA A 515 5.57 23.35 5.73
N ARG A 516 4.49 22.57 5.83
CA ARG A 516 3.84 22.24 7.10
C ARG A 516 4.55 21.11 7.83
N VAL A 517 4.88 21.36 9.09
CA VAL A 517 5.34 20.35 10.04
C VAL A 517 4.37 20.27 11.20
N LYS A 518 3.93 19.06 11.54
CA LYS A 518 3.14 18.77 12.75
C LYS A 518 3.60 17.45 13.36
N ASP A 519 4.25 17.51 14.51
CA ASP A 519 4.78 16.31 15.16
C ASP A 519 5.01 16.49 16.66
N SER A 520 5.33 15.41 17.35
CA SER A 520 5.68 15.39 18.78
C SER A 520 7.16 15.71 18.99
N TYR A 521 7.46 16.86 19.58
CA TYR A 521 8.82 17.30 19.87
C TYR A 521 9.14 17.28 21.36
N GLU A 522 10.38 16.91 21.67
CA GLU A 522 10.98 17.10 22.99
C GLU A 522 11.52 18.52 23.15
N VAL A 523 11.07 19.19 24.20
CA VAL A 523 11.60 20.50 24.59
C VAL A 523 12.21 20.40 25.98
N ARG A 524 13.41 20.96 26.15
CA ARG A 524 14.10 21.02 27.44
C ARG A 524 13.68 22.27 28.22
N GLU A 525 13.02 22.04 29.33
CA GLU A 525 12.69 23.05 30.33
C GLU A 525 13.62 22.97 31.54
N ASN A 526 13.58 23.97 32.43
CA ASN A 526 14.38 23.97 33.66
C ASN A 526 14.01 22.81 34.62
N SER A 527 12.87 22.15 34.42
CA SER A 527 12.28 21.06 35.21
C SER A 527 12.52 19.65 34.63
N GLY A 528 12.91 19.53 33.36
CA GLY A 528 13.01 18.25 32.66
C GLY A 528 12.80 18.39 31.15
N THR A 529 12.57 17.27 30.48
CA THR A 529 12.14 17.24 29.07
C THR A 529 10.63 17.04 29.02
N GLU A 530 9.93 17.85 28.23
CA GLU A 530 8.51 17.72 27.97
C GLU A 530 8.28 17.35 26.50
N ASN A 531 7.25 16.53 26.25
CA ASN A 531 6.78 16.23 24.90
C ASN A 531 5.47 16.96 24.65
N SER A 532 5.38 17.64 23.51
CA SER A 532 4.15 18.27 23.03
C SER A 532 4.08 18.17 21.52
N VAL A 533 2.87 18.20 20.99
CA VAL A 533 2.65 18.34 19.55
C VAL A 533 2.88 19.80 19.19
N TYR A 534 3.84 20.06 18.31
CA TYR A 534 4.07 21.38 17.75
C TYR A 534 3.69 21.40 16.28
N GLU A 535 3.16 22.53 15.84
CA GLU A 535 2.83 22.76 14.45
C GLU A 535 3.31 24.14 13.99
N GLY A 536 3.86 24.17 12.77
CA GLY A 536 4.52 25.33 12.23
C GLY A 536 5.08 25.14 10.83
N VAL A 537 5.89 26.11 10.42
CA VAL A 537 6.60 26.11 9.13
C VAL A 537 7.96 25.47 9.30
N GLU A 538 8.32 24.55 8.43
CA GLU A 538 9.66 23.97 8.36
C GLU A 538 10.70 25.09 8.15
N LEU A 539 11.77 25.10 8.96
CA LEU A 539 12.77 26.16 8.91
C LEU A 539 13.58 26.15 7.61
N GLU A 540 13.81 24.98 7.00
CA GLU A 540 14.43 24.92 5.68
C GLU A 540 13.53 25.56 4.62
N TYR A 541 12.25 25.20 4.59
CA TYR A 541 11.26 25.80 3.68
C TYR A 541 11.18 27.33 3.86
N LEU A 542 11.05 27.81 5.10
CA LEU A 542 10.98 29.24 5.41
C LEU A 542 12.21 29.99 4.88
N LEU A 543 13.41 29.44 5.10
CA LEU A 543 14.65 30.11 4.71
C LEU A 543 14.94 30.00 3.22
N MET A 544 14.74 28.82 2.62
CA MET A 544 15.14 28.56 1.24
C MET A 544 14.07 28.97 0.24
N GLU A 545 12.82 28.57 0.46
CA GLU A 545 11.72 28.79 -0.48
C GLU A 545 11.03 30.14 -0.25
N GLU A 546 10.67 30.47 0.99
CA GLU A 546 9.91 31.71 1.29
C GLU A 546 10.80 32.97 1.29
N LEU A 547 12.03 32.88 1.82
CA LEU A 547 12.97 34.02 1.82
C LEU A 547 13.89 34.05 0.60
N GLY A 548 14.03 32.95 -0.13
CA GLY A 548 14.90 32.86 -1.30
C GLY A 548 16.38 33.03 -0.96
N LEU A 549 16.84 32.42 0.14
CA LEU A 549 18.25 32.53 0.53
C LEU A 549 19.18 32.03 -0.60
N PRO A 550 20.25 32.79 -0.92
CA PRO A 550 21.13 32.45 -2.04
C PRO A 550 22.16 31.36 -1.69
N GLY A 551 22.04 30.69 -0.54
CA GLY A 551 23.02 29.71 -0.07
C GLY A 551 22.65 29.03 1.24
N THR A 552 23.19 27.83 1.44
CA THR A 552 22.96 26.97 2.62
C THR A 552 24.12 27.01 3.61
N ASN A 553 25.11 27.89 3.40
CA ASN A 553 26.31 27.98 4.23
C ASN A 553 26.24 29.17 5.18
N GLY A 554 26.50 28.91 6.45
CA GLY A 554 26.57 29.95 7.47
C GLY A 554 25.94 29.54 8.79
N THR A 555 25.53 30.54 9.55
CA THR A 555 24.91 30.36 10.85
C THR A 555 23.59 31.10 10.95
N VAL A 556 22.63 30.51 11.65
CA VAL A 556 21.37 31.16 12.02
C VAL A 556 21.37 31.40 13.52
N THR A 557 21.04 32.62 13.92
CA THR A 557 20.83 33.00 15.31
C THR A 557 19.36 33.35 15.53
N PHE A 558 18.72 32.63 16.43
CA PHE A 558 17.36 32.90 16.90
C PHE A 558 17.40 33.65 18.23
N SER A 559 16.53 34.65 18.43
CA SER A 559 16.49 35.42 19.67
C SER A 559 15.08 35.76 20.13
N ASP A 560 14.86 35.68 21.44
CA ASP A 560 13.67 36.22 22.14
C ASP A 560 13.89 37.67 22.65
N GLY A 561 15.07 38.23 22.36
CA GLY A 561 15.55 39.53 22.86
C GLY A 561 16.39 39.45 24.15
N THR A 562 16.45 38.29 24.81
CA THR A 562 17.22 38.03 26.03
C THR A 562 18.13 36.79 25.93
N LYS A 563 17.64 35.72 25.30
CA LYS A 563 18.36 34.50 24.97
C LYS A 563 18.64 34.49 23.47
N GLU A 564 19.77 33.90 23.11
CA GLU A 564 20.17 33.67 21.73
C GLU A 564 20.58 32.21 21.56
N LEU A 565 20.17 31.61 20.45
CA LEU A 565 20.61 30.30 20.00
C LEU A 565 21.21 30.44 18.62
N THR A 566 22.50 30.14 18.49
CA THR A 566 23.19 30.10 17.19
C THR A 566 23.49 28.66 16.81
N VAL A 567 23.06 28.26 15.62
CA VAL A 567 23.34 26.96 15.01
C VAL A 567 23.88 27.15 13.59
N THR A 568 24.56 26.14 13.05
CA THR A 568 24.91 26.13 11.63
C THR A 568 23.68 25.82 10.78
N MET A 569 23.62 26.32 9.55
CA MET A 569 22.56 25.97 8.59
C MET A 569 22.49 24.45 8.34
N SER A 570 23.65 23.78 8.29
CA SER A 570 23.71 22.33 8.12
C SER A 570 23.12 21.55 9.30
N GLU A 571 23.28 22.04 10.53
CA GLU A 571 22.63 21.42 11.70
C GLU A 571 21.12 21.69 11.70
N LEU A 572 20.71 22.87 11.23
CA LEU A 572 19.30 23.27 11.17
C LEU A 572 18.48 22.42 10.19
N PHE A 573 19.09 22.07 9.05
CA PHE A 573 18.46 21.32 7.95
C PHE A 573 18.64 19.80 8.09
N ALA A 574 19.35 19.34 9.12
CA ALA A 574 19.48 17.91 9.38
C ALA A 574 18.22 17.36 10.05
N GLU A 575 17.77 16.18 9.61
CA GLU A 575 16.77 15.41 10.35
C GLU A 575 17.31 15.00 11.73
N GLY A 576 16.44 15.08 12.74
CA GLY A 576 16.74 14.73 14.12
C GLY A 576 15.79 13.67 14.69
N TYR A 577 15.82 13.58 16.01
CA TYR A 577 15.17 12.54 16.79
C TYR A 577 14.30 13.11 17.90
N ASN A 578 13.22 12.40 18.23
CA ASN A 578 12.60 12.42 19.55
C ASN A 578 13.16 11.22 20.33
N THR A 579 14.02 11.49 21.30
CA THR A 579 14.72 10.46 22.08
C THR A 579 13.76 9.65 22.92
N SER A 580 12.80 10.30 23.61
CA SER A 580 11.84 9.59 24.47
C SER A 580 10.89 8.66 23.73
N LEU A 581 10.55 8.98 22.48
CA LEU A 581 9.69 8.18 21.62
C LEU A 581 10.47 7.23 20.69
N GLU A 582 11.81 7.27 20.72
CA GLU A 582 12.66 6.48 19.80
C GLU A 582 12.33 6.74 18.31
N ARG A 583 11.96 7.98 17.97
CA ARG A 583 11.51 8.39 16.63
C ARG A 583 12.56 9.22 15.92
N SER A 584 12.82 8.92 14.66
CA SER A 584 13.71 9.66 13.76
C SER A 584 12.94 10.40 12.66
N GLY A 585 13.63 11.22 11.87
CA GLY A 585 13.05 11.90 10.70
C GLY A 585 12.32 13.19 11.04
N LEU A 586 12.58 13.78 12.21
CA LEU A 586 12.00 15.07 12.59
C LEU A 586 12.79 16.21 11.97
N THR A 587 12.11 17.21 11.40
CA THR A 587 12.74 18.42 10.88
C THR A 587 12.65 19.57 11.89
N SER A 588 13.45 20.62 11.70
CA SER A 588 13.38 21.81 12.55
C SER A 588 12.22 22.72 12.11
N LEU A 589 11.48 23.31 13.04
CA LEU A 589 10.34 24.17 12.71
C LEU A 589 10.31 25.51 13.47
N LEU A 590 9.67 26.49 12.84
CA LEU A 590 9.13 27.69 13.47
C LEU A 590 7.66 27.42 13.83
N ALA A 591 7.44 26.99 15.06
CA ALA A 591 6.13 26.67 15.60
C ALA A 591 5.33 27.93 15.92
N PHE A 592 4.05 27.92 15.56
CA PHE A 592 3.05 28.90 16.00
C PHE A 592 1.93 28.24 16.83
N SER A 593 1.90 26.91 16.89
CA SER A 593 0.90 26.13 17.61
C SER A 593 1.53 25.07 18.51
N LYS A 594 0.89 24.83 19.66
CA LYS A 594 1.22 23.77 20.61
C LYS A 594 -0.07 23.06 21.04
N ASN A 595 -0.11 21.74 20.86
CA ASN A 595 -1.22 20.84 21.20
C ASN A 595 -2.59 21.27 20.65
N GLY A 596 -2.62 21.77 19.40
CA GLY A 596 -3.84 22.21 18.70
C GLY A 596 -4.30 23.63 19.04
N SER A 597 -3.49 24.43 19.75
CA SER A 597 -3.85 25.82 20.12
C SER A 597 -2.74 26.82 19.76
N PRO A 598 -3.08 28.05 19.32
CA PRO A 598 -2.09 29.07 18.99
C PRO A 598 -1.27 29.43 20.22
N MET A 599 0.04 29.54 20.07
CA MET A 599 0.93 29.76 21.21
C MET A 599 0.81 31.18 21.77
N VAL A 600 0.96 31.38 23.07
CA VAL A 600 0.97 32.70 23.71
C VAL A 600 2.23 32.90 24.53
N GLU A 601 2.62 34.15 24.84
CA GLU A 601 3.94 34.43 25.43
C GLU A 601 4.20 33.72 26.76
N THR A 602 3.18 33.63 27.63
CA THR A 602 3.29 33.04 28.97
C THR A 602 1.94 32.47 29.43
N ALA A 603 1.96 31.64 30.49
CA ALA A 603 0.75 31.20 31.19
C ALA A 603 -0.12 32.31 31.81
N GLU A 604 0.37 33.56 31.87
CA GLU A 604 -0.39 34.72 32.36
C GLU A 604 -0.97 35.57 31.21
N SER A 605 -0.68 35.22 29.96
CA SER A 605 -1.14 35.95 28.78
C SER A 605 -2.63 35.71 28.50
N GLY A 606 -3.31 36.71 27.94
CA GLY A 606 -4.65 36.51 27.40
C GLY A 606 -4.61 35.49 26.25
N GLY A 607 -5.58 34.57 26.20
CA GLY A 607 -5.60 33.48 25.23
C GLY A 607 -4.87 32.21 25.68
N TYR A 608 -4.14 32.25 26.81
CA TYR A 608 -3.54 31.05 27.40
C TYR A 608 -4.61 30.02 27.79
N THR A 609 -4.39 28.77 27.40
CA THR A 609 -5.21 27.63 27.76
C THR A 609 -4.34 26.53 28.35
N ALA A 610 -4.50 26.26 29.65
CA ALA A 610 -3.81 25.14 30.29
C ALA A 610 -4.37 23.78 29.84
N GLN A 611 -5.70 23.67 29.78
CA GLN A 611 -6.39 22.43 29.46
C GLN A 611 -7.82 22.71 28.98
N TYR A 612 -8.36 21.78 28.19
CA TYR A 612 -9.77 21.71 27.83
C TYR A 612 -10.51 20.69 28.68
N GLU A 613 -11.71 21.03 29.14
CA GLU A 613 -12.62 20.06 29.75
C GLU A 613 -13.19 19.14 28.67
N LEU A 614 -13.19 17.85 28.97
CA LEU A 614 -13.77 16.78 28.14
C LEU A 614 -15.05 16.28 28.80
N SER A 615 -15.86 15.55 28.03
CA SER A 615 -17.16 15.01 28.46
C SER A 615 -17.07 13.48 28.66
N PRO A 616 -16.41 13.01 29.74
CA PRO A 616 -16.17 11.57 29.97
C PRO A 616 -17.48 10.77 29.98
N LEU A 617 -17.48 9.61 29.31
CA LEU A 617 -18.60 8.66 29.31
C LEU A 617 -18.45 7.61 30.42
N LEU A 618 -17.21 7.31 30.79
CA LEU A 618 -16.85 6.44 31.92
C LEU A 618 -16.09 7.24 32.99
N ASP A 619 -16.15 6.77 34.24
CA ASP A 619 -15.39 7.36 35.35
C ASP A 619 -13.86 7.29 35.15
N THR A 620 -13.41 6.35 34.31
CA THR A 620 -12.00 6.14 33.95
C THR A 620 -11.52 7.02 32.81
N ASP A 621 -12.42 7.64 32.05
CA ASP A 621 -12.04 8.47 30.92
C ASP A 621 -11.30 9.73 31.41
N PRO A 622 -10.25 10.19 30.70
CA PRO A 622 -9.60 11.45 31.01
C PRO A 622 -10.63 12.59 30.98
N LYS A 623 -10.60 13.43 32.02
CA LYS A 623 -11.54 14.57 32.16
C LYS A 623 -11.03 15.84 31.49
N PHE A 624 -9.75 15.87 31.17
CA PHE A 624 -9.08 17.04 30.63
C PHE A 624 -8.11 16.62 29.53
N TYR A 625 -8.05 17.43 28.48
CA TYR A 625 -7.00 17.41 27.48
C TYR A 625 -6.02 18.54 27.81
N THR A 626 -4.74 18.20 27.98
CA THR A 626 -3.69 19.19 28.28
C THR A 626 -3.36 19.96 27.00
N VAL A 627 -3.37 21.29 27.10
CA VAL A 627 -3.06 22.19 26.00
C VAL A 627 -1.72 22.86 26.28
N ASP A 628 -1.66 23.65 27.35
CA ASP A 628 -0.46 24.36 27.81
C ASP A 628 0.23 25.12 26.68
N ASN A 629 -0.50 26.02 26.01
CA ASN A 629 -0.04 26.71 24.80
C ASN A 629 0.90 27.90 25.05
N ASP A 630 1.72 27.90 26.09
CA ASP A 630 2.68 28.98 26.32
C ASP A 630 3.99 28.84 25.51
N GLY A 631 4.82 29.90 25.52
CA GLY A 631 6.09 29.97 24.78
C GLY A 631 6.03 30.59 23.38
N GLY A 632 4.95 31.30 23.05
CA GLY A 632 4.69 31.92 21.73
C GLY A 632 4.71 33.47 21.65
N PRO A 633 4.14 34.07 20.58
CA PRO A 633 3.36 33.43 19.52
C PRO A 633 4.18 32.57 18.55
N LEU A 634 5.51 32.70 18.58
CA LEU A 634 6.42 31.88 17.77
C LEU A 634 7.50 31.23 18.63
N ALA A 635 7.82 29.97 18.33
CA ALA A 635 8.92 29.24 18.93
C ALA A 635 9.76 28.53 17.86
N VAL A 636 11.07 28.49 18.06
CA VAL A 636 11.97 27.67 17.23
C VAL A 636 12.24 26.38 17.98
N ILE A 637 11.93 25.26 17.33
CA ILE A 637 12.13 23.92 17.86
C ILE A 637 13.07 23.15 16.92
N ILE A 638 14.21 22.71 17.45
CA ILE A 638 15.21 21.91 16.74
C ILE A 638 15.27 20.54 17.43
N PRO A 639 14.97 19.44 16.72
CA PRO A 639 14.94 18.10 17.30
C PRO A 639 16.32 17.66 17.81
N SER A 640 16.36 16.56 18.58
CA SER A 640 17.61 16.03 19.09
C SER A 640 18.51 15.57 17.95
N SER A 641 19.80 15.89 17.99
CA SER A 641 20.81 15.34 17.08
C SER A 641 21.30 13.93 17.48
N ASP A 642 20.71 13.35 18.52
CA ASP A 642 21.16 12.11 19.14
C ASP A 642 19.94 11.28 19.58
N ALA A 643 19.92 10.01 19.18
CA ALA A 643 18.80 9.10 19.42
C ALA A 643 18.77 8.51 20.84
N GLU A 644 19.88 8.57 21.58
CA GLU A 644 19.99 7.98 22.93
C GLU A 644 19.93 9.05 24.04
N VAL A 645 20.42 10.26 23.74
CA VAL A 645 20.47 11.36 24.70
C VAL A 645 19.84 12.59 24.08
N CYS A 646 18.65 12.97 24.56
CA CYS A 646 17.92 14.14 24.09
C CYS A 646 18.84 15.37 24.13
N LYS A 647 19.19 15.93 22.96
CA LYS A 647 19.96 17.17 22.76
C LYS A 647 19.15 18.23 22.03
N ALA A 648 17.82 18.12 22.07
CA ALA A 648 16.91 19.07 21.44
C ALA A 648 17.18 20.50 21.94
N LEU A 649 17.00 21.46 21.05
CA LEU A 649 17.24 22.88 21.28
C LEU A 649 15.96 23.65 21.00
N SER A 650 15.71 24.69 21.77
CA SER A 650 14.57 25.58 21.52
C SER A 650 14.86 27.02 21.90
N VAL A 651 14.17 27.93 21.24
CA VAL A 651 13.99 29.31 21.70
C VAL A 651 12.49 29.59 21.67
N MET A 652 11.92 29.91 22.82
CA MET A 652 10.51 30.32 22.95
C MET A 652 10.37 31.82 22.76
N ASN A 653 9.18 32.28 22.39
CA ASN A 653 8.87 33.71 22.21
C ASN A 653 9.84 34.41 21.23
N VAL A 654 10.16 33.76 20.11
CA VAL A 654 11.16 34.25 19.14
C VAL A 654 10.70 35.55 18.49
N LYS A 655 11.58 36.55 18.50
CA LYS A 655 11.36 37.90 17.96
C LYS A 655 12.27 38.23 16.80
N SER A 656 13.40 37.52 16.67
CA SER A 656 14.28 37.69 15.51
C SER A 656 14.99 36.43 15.07
N ILE A 657 15.23 36.38 13.75
CA ILE A 657 16.09 35.44 13.06
C ILE A 657 17.19 36.25 12.37
N MET A 658 18.45 35.94 12.67
CA MET A 658 19.60 36.53 12.00
C MET A 658 20.39 35.44 11.30
N VAL A 659 20.45 35.50 9.97
CA VAL A 659 21.25 34.60 9.14
C VAL A 659 22.53 35.32 8.75
N ASN A 660 23.67 34.71 9.01
CA ASN A 660 24.97 35.17 8.52
C ASN A 660 25.45 34.16 7.48
N LEU A 661 25.34 34.53 6.21
CA LEU A 661 25.80 33.70 5.12
C LEU A 661 27.32 33.75 5.01
N VAL A 662 27.89 32.59 4.73
CA VAL A 662 29.30 32.45 4.37
C VAL A 662 29.34 32.21 2.87
N PRO A 663 30.24 32.87 2.12
CA PRO A 663 30.28 32.69 0.69
C PRO A 663 30.65 31.24 0.40
N ASP A 664 30.00 30.69 -0.61
CA ASP A 664 30.39 29.39 -1.15
C ASP A 664 31.81 29.51 -1.72
N ALA A 665 32.78 28.87 -1.06
CA ALA A 665 34.19 28.91 -1.44
C ALA A 665 34.43 28.32 -2.84
N TYR A 666 33.49 27.51 -3.34
CA TYR A 666 33.54 26.91 -4.67
C TYR A 666 32.94 27.81 -5.76
N ALA A 667 32.27 28.91 -5.40
CA ALA A 667 31.57 29.77 -6.35
C ALA A 667 32.47 30.84 -6.99
N HIS A 668 32.21 31.17 -8.25
CA HIS A 668 32.89 32.18 -9.05
C HIS A 668 32.43 33.61 -8.70
N SER A 669 32.31 33.92 -7.41
CA SER A 669 31.80 35.21 -6.90
C SER A 669 32.87 36.29 -6.78
N SER A 670 34.15 35.91 -6.58
CA SER A 670 35.25 36.83 -6.29
C SER A 670 36.42 36.71 -7.28
N ALA A 671 37.21 37.79 -7.42
CA ALA A 671 38.37 37.78 -8.32
C ALA A 671 39.47 36.85 -7.80
N PRO A 672 40.18 36.10 -8.66
CA PRO A 672 40.14 36.15 -10.13
C PRO A 672 39.01 35.32 -10.79
N TYR A 673 38.28 34.50 -10.04
CA TYR A 673 37.29 33.55 -10.57
C TYR A 673 36.07 34.21 -11.21
N SER A 674 35.69 35.40 -10.74
CA SER A 674 34.48 36.10 -11.16
C SER A 674 34.42 36.49 -12.65
N GLU A 675 35.51 36.38 -13.39
CA GLU A 675 35.54 36.52 -14.85
C GLU A 675 34.84 35.34 -15.57
N LEU A 676 34.73 34.19 -14.91
CA LEU A 676 34.16 32.96 -15.48
C LEU A 676 32.66 32.81 -15.17
N LYS A 677 32.10 33.59 -14.24
CA LYS A 677 30.71 33.42 -13.77
C LYS A 677 29.63 33.55 -14.86
N SER A 678 29.94 34.29 -15.94
CA SER A 678 29.03 34.49 -17.08
C SER A 678 29.25 33.50 -18.22
N LYS A 679 30.17 32.53 -18.07
CA LYS A 679 30.29 31.41 -18.99
C LYS A 679 29.03 30.58 -18.94
N THR A 680 28.62 30.01 -20.07
CA THR A 680 27.36 29.29 -20.21
C THR A 680 27.57 27.86 -20.67
N VAL A 681 26.74 26.96 -20.18
CA VAL A 681 26.51 25.63 -20.76
C VAL A 681 25.13 25.61 -21.41
N ARG A 682 25.05 25.06 -22.62
CA ARG A 682 23.80 24.92 -23.38
C ARG A 682 23.27 23.50 -23.31
N PHE A 683 22.04 23.31 -22.86
CA PHE A 683 21.30 22.05 -22.87
C PHE A 683 20.29 22.07 -24.02
N TYR A 684 20.38 21.11 -24.94
CA TYR A 684 19.51 21.05 -26.13
C TYR A 684 19.31 19.61 -26.63
N GLY A 685 18.54 19.43 -27.70
CA GLY A 685 18.37 18.15 -28.37
C GLY A 685 16.92 17.68 -28.40
N GLU A 686 16.62 16.68 -29.22
CA GLU A 686 15.26 16.21 -29.48
C GLU A 686 14.63 15.49 -28.27
N GLY A 687 15.45 14.97 -27.35
CA GLY A 687 15.01 14.30 -26.12
C GLY A 687 14.54 15.24 -25.01
N LEU A 688 14.67 16.56 -25.19
CA LEU A 688 14.18 17.57 -24.25
C LEU A 688 12.92 18.27 -24.79
N ASN A 689 12.07 18.74 -23.87
CA ASN A 689 10.87 19.53 -24.17
C ASN A 689 11.23 20.96 -24.62
N SER A 690 12.39 21.46 -24.17
CA SER A 690 12.89 22.79 -24.51
C SER A 690 14.42 22.85 -24.49
N GLU A 691 14.98 23.84 -25.15
CA GLU A 691 16.40 24.19 -25.04
C GLU A 691 16.58 25.22 -23.93
N ARG A 692 17.63 25.05 -23.11
CA ARG A 692 17.97 25.99 -22.02
C ARG A 692 19.47 26.21 -21.94
N SER A 693 19.90 27.40 -21.56
CA SER A 693 21.31 27.67 -21.25
C SER A 693 21.41 28.17 -19.83
N PHE A 694 22.41 27.70 -19.10
CA PHE A 694 22.73 28.16 -17.76
C PHE A 694 24.10 28.80 -17.75
N THR A 695 24.22 29.94 -17.10
CA THR A 695 25.49 30.52 -16.70
C THR A 695 26.06 29.74 -15.51
N VAL A 696 27.38 29.80 -15.32
CA VAL A 696 28.05 29.26 -14.12
C VAL A 696 27.41 29.82 -12.86
N SER A 697 27.15 31.14 -12.83
CA SER A 697 26.50 31.79 -11.69
C SER A 697 25.06 31.31 -11.43
N GLU A 698 24.32 30.89 -12.47
CA GLU A 698 22.98 30.33 -12.30
C GLU A 698 23.06 28.93 -11.68
N LEU A 699 23.98 28.07 -12.13
CA LEU A 699 24.21 26.75 -11.54
C LEU A 699 24.71 26.82 -10.10
N GLU A 700 25.61 27.77 -9.81
CA GLU A 700 26.06 28.06 -8.45
C GLU A 700 24.92 28.58 -7.57
N GLY A 701 23.90 29.21 -8.16
CA GLY A 701 22.72 29.66 -7.42
C GLY A 701 21.79 28.51 -6.99
N MET A 702 21.93 27.31 -7.56
CA MET A 702 21.11 26.13 -7.26
C MET A 702 21.58 25.42 -5.97
N GLN A 703 21.59 26.16 -4.86
CA GLN A 703 22.26 25.74 -3.63
C GLN A 703 21.56 24.60 -2.90
N THR A 704 20.23 24.46 -3.04
CA THR A 704 19.46 23.30 -2.54
C THR A 704 19.77 22.02 -3.33
N SER A 705 20.10 22.14 -4.61
CA SER A 705 20.52 21.03 -5.49
C SER A 705 22.03 20.83 -5.55
N ALA A 706 22.81 21.61 -4.78
CA ALA A 706 24.26 21.57 -4.82
C ALA A 706 24.82 20.37 -4.04
N ILE A 707 25.47 19.46 -4.75
CA ILE A 707 26.09 18.26 -4.20
C ILE A 707 27.56 18.54 -3.94
N THR A 708 28.05 18.20 -2.74
CA THR A 708 29.50 18.20 -2.42
C THR A 708 29.91 16.82 -1.91
N ARG A 709 30.75 16.12 -2.68
CA ARG A 709 31.15 14.73 -2.40
C ARG A 709 32.58 14.44 -2.86
N ASP A 710 33.18 13.41 -2.28
CA ASP A 710 34.50 12.91 -2.67
C ASP A 710 34.36 11.88 -3.79
N TYR A 711 35.07 12.05 -4.90
CA TYR A 711 35.04 11.17 -6.06
C TYR A 711 36.41 10.50 -6.24
N SER A 712 36.39 9.19 -6.46
CA SER A 712 37.58 8.43 -6.85
C SER A 712 37.72 8.43 -8.38
N ILE A 713 38.84 8.95 -8.90
CA ILE A 713 39.13 9.03 -10.33
C ILE A 713 40.30 8.10 -10.67
N LEU A 714 40.06 7.12 -11.54
CA LEU A 714 41.07 6.20 -12.05
C LEU A 714 41.49 6.62 -13.47
N GLY A 715 42.77 6.92 -13.64
CA GLY A 715 43.41 7.28 -14.90
C GLY A 715 43.74 6.07 -15.78
N GLN A 716 43.95 6.31 -17.08
CA GLN A 716 44.38 5.26 -18.03
C GLN A 716 45.76 4.65 -17.71
N ASP A 717 46.61 5.39 -17.01
CA ASP A 717 47.92 4.95 -16.53
C ASP A 717 47.85 4.13 -15.22
N GLY A 718 46.64 3.96 -14.67
CA GLY A 718 46.38 3.28 -13.42
C GLY A 718 46.56 4.16 -12.18
N GLU A 719 46.79 5.48 -12.34
CA GLU A 719 46.80 6.41 -11.22
C GLU A 719 45.39 6.57 -10.65
N HIS A 720 45.23 6.30 -9.36
CA HIS A 720 43.94 6.36 -8.67
C HIS A 720 43.98 7.52 -7.67
N THR A 721 43.22 8.57 -7.96
CA THR A 721 43.18 9.80 -7.17
C THR A 721 41.81 9.98 -6.53
N GLU A 722 41.77 10.78 -5.46
CA GLU A 722 40.53 11.18 -4.81
C GLU A 722 40.48 12.70 -4.73
N ALA A 723 39.37 13.30 -5.14
CA ALA A 723 39.13 14.73 -5.04
C ALA A 723 37.68 15.01 -4.69
N ARG A 724 37.46 16.09 -3.95
CA ARG A 724 36.12 16.60 -3.64
C ARG A 724 35.66 17.50 -4.76
N TYR A 725 34.40 17.36 -5.17
CA TYR A 725 33.79 18.22 -6.16
C TYR A 725 32.47 18.78 -5.64
N ARG A 726 32.18 20.02 -6.04
CA ARG A 726 30.90 20.70 -5.79
C ARG A 726 30.24 21.07 -7.11
N GLY A 727 28.96 20.72 -7.27
CA GLY A 727 28.22 20.86 -8.52
C GLY A 727 26.73 20.55 -8.38
N VAL A 728 26.02 20.51 -9.50
CA VAL A 728 24.60 20.14 -9.57
C VAL A 728 24.45 18.81 -10.30
N SER A 729 23.48 17.98 -9.90
CA SER A 729 23.14 16.73 -10.61
C SER A 729 22.78 17.02 -12.06
N VAL A 730 23.45 16.34 -13.00
CA VAL A 730 23.18 16.54 -14.43
C VAL A 730 21.79 16.04 -14.80
N TYR A 731 21.36 14.95 -14.18
CA TYR A 731 20.05 14.37 -14.47
C TYR A 731 18.90 15.24 -13.95
N GLU A 732 19.05 15.85 -12.77
CA GLU A 732 18.05 16.78 -12.23
C GLU A 732 17.88 18.01 -13.12
N LEU A 733 18.96 18.51 -13.73
CA LEU A 733 18.88 19.57 -14.73
C LEU A 733 18.04 19.15 -15.96
N PHE A 734 18.13 17.89 -16.41
CA PHE A 734 17.25 17.39 -17.47
C PHE A 734 15.80 17.33 -17.04
N ALA A 735 15.54 16.87 -15.81
CA ALA A 735 14.19 16.84 -15.24
C ALA A 735 13.59 18.25 -15.16
N GLU A 736 14.37 19.26 -14.72
CA GLU A 736 13.95 20.66 -14.65
C GLU A 736 13.65 21.26 -16.05
N ILE A 737 14.47 20.95 -17.07
CA ILE A 737 14.25 21.41 -18.45
C ILE A 737 13.04 20.69 -19.10
N GLY A 738 12.73 19.49 -18.62
CA GLY A 738 11.69 18.60 -19.12
C GLY A 738 12.28 17.56 -20.07
N LEU A 739 12.46 16.35 -19.56
CA LEU A 739 12.87 15.17 -20.33
C LEU A 739 11.64 14.57 -21.05
N LYS A 740 11.79 14.16 -22.31
CA LYS A 740 10.76 13.37 -23.00
C LYS A 740 10.87 11.90 -22.60
N ASN A 741 9.74 11.20 -22.65
CA ASN A 741 9.66 9.75 -22.40
C ASN A 741 10.60 8.91 -23.28
N ASN A 742 10.88 9.36 -24.50
CA ASN A 742 11.77 8.72 -25.47
C ASN A 742 13.17 9.36 -25.51
N ALA A 743 13.61 10.05 -24.47
CA ALA A 743 14.97 10.56 -24.41
C ALA A 743 15.98 9.40 -24.49
N GLY A 744 16.98 9.58 -25.35
CA GLY A 744 18.07 8.64 -25.58
C GLY A 744 19.39 9.15 -25.02
N ASP A 745 20.48 8.84 -25.72
CA ASP A 745 21.83 9.14 -25.28
C ASP A 745 22.10 10.64 -25.13
N VAL A 746 23.01 10.94 -24.20
CA VAL A 746 23.48 12.28 -23.86
C VAL A 746 24.89 12.49 -24.37
N THR A 747 25.12 13.52 -25.17
CA THR A 747 26.46 13.91 -25.63
C THR A 747 26.89 15.20 -24.96
N VAL A 748 28.02 15.16 -24.27
CA VAL A 748 28.62 16.31 -23.58
C VAL A 748 29.78 16.84 -24.40
N TYR A 749 29.71 18.11 -24.80
CA TYR A 749 30.69 18.80 -25.63
C TYR A 749 31.55 19.75 -24.80
N ALA A 750 32.86 19.67 -24.96
CA ALA A 750 33.83 20.59 -24.38
C ALA A 750 34.05 21.83 -25.28
N GLU A 751 34.56 22.92 -24.72
CA GLU A 751 34.87 24.17 -25.46
C GLU A 751 35.89 23.95 -26.60
N ASP A 752 36.73 22.92 -26.53
CA ASP A 752 37.72 22.57 -27.56
C ASP A 752 37.15 21.75 -28.73
N GLY A 753 35.85 21.40 -28.66
CA GLY A 753 35.13 20.61 -29.66
C GLY A 753 35.22 19.10 -29.47
N THR A 754 35.91 18.61 -28.43
CA THR A 754 35.82 17.19 -28.03
C THR A 754 34.45 16.89 -27.42
N SER A 755 34.01 15.64 -27.51
CA SER A 755 32.77 15.21 -26.88
C SER A 755 32.85 13.78 -26.36
N VAL A 756 32.04 13.50 -25.35
CA VAL A 756 31.85 12.17 -24.77
C VAL A 756 30.36 11.88 -24.73
N ARG A 757 29.99 10.66 -25.11
CA ARG A 757 28.59 10.20 -25.15
C ARG A 757 28.35 9.26 -23.97
N PHE A 758 27.22 9.46 -23.31
CA PHE A 758 26.75 8.71 -22.15
C PHE A 758 25.36 8.17 -22.45
N SER A 759 25.04 7.02 -21.86
CA SER A 759 23.64 6.60 -21.78
C SER A 759 22.90 7.45 -20.74
N LEU A 760 21.58 7.58 -20.86
CA LEU A 760 20.82 8.39 -19.91
C LEU A 760 20.80 7.73 -18.52
N SER A 761 20.69 6.40 -18.46
CA SER A 761 20.78 5.61 -17.21
C SER A 761 22.10 5.83 -16.46
N GLN A 762 23.24 5.96 -17.16
CA GLN A 762 24.54 6.22 -16.54
C GLN A 762 24.56 7.54 -15.76
N LEU A 763 24.00 8.61 -16.35
CA LEU A 763 23.97 9.94 -15.73
C LEU A 763 22.92 10.05 -14.61
N LYS A 764 21.88 9.22 -14.69
CA LYS A 764 20.79 9.17 -13.72
C LYS A 764 21.14 8.44 -12.44
N LYS A 765 21.90 7.35 -12.54
CA LYS A 765 22.30 6.50 -11.42
C LYS A 765 22.98 7.30 -10.30
N GLN A 766 22.42 7.22 -9.08
CA GLN A 766 22.88 7.94 -7.89
C GLN A 766 23.57 7.06 -6.83
N ASN A 767 23.76 5.77 -7.08
CA ASN A 767 24.29 4.82 -6.09
C ASN A 767 25.72 4.33 -6.40
N PHE A 768 26.50 5.10 -7.14
CA PHE A 768 27.90 4.77 -7.36
C PHE A 768 28.70 4.80 -6.05
N SER A 769 29.75 3.99 -5.98
CA SER A 769 30.64 3.90 -4.82
C SER A 769 31.89 4.74 -5.03
N ASN A 770 32.39 5.35 -3.95
CA ASN A 770 33.76 5.84 -3.92
C ASN A 770 34.70 4.66 -3.57
N TYR A 771 35.63 4.32 -4.46
CA TYR A 771 36.50 3.15 -4.27
C TYR A 771 37.75 3.42 -3.42
N LEU A 772 38.05 4.68 -3.11
CA LEU A 772 39.11 5.08 -2.18
C LEU A 772 38.56 5.35 -0.78
N ASN A 773 37.29 5.75 -0.67
CA ASN A 773 36.54 5.90 0.58
C ASN A 773 35.19 5.14 0.53
N PRO A 774 35.18 3.81 0.73
CA PRO A 774 33.98 2.98 0.59
C PRO A 774 32.87 3.26 1.60
N SER A 775 33.15 3.98 2.70
CA SER A 775 32.12 4.45 3.62
C SER A 775 31.23 5.55 3.04
N GLN A 776 31.65 6.19 1.96
CA GLN A 776 30.83 7.15 1.22
C GLN A 776 30.06 6.41 0.11
N THR A 777 28.74 6.35 0.25
CA THR A 777 27.81 5.79 -0.73
C THR A 777 26.93 6.87 -1.34
N GLY A 778 26.26 6.58 -2.45
CA GLY A 778 25.29 7.50 -3.03
C GLY A 778 25.91 8.57 -3.93
N LEU A 779 26.86 8.20 -4.80
CA LEU A 779 27.41 9.13 -5.80
C LEU A 779 26.60 9.08 -7.11
N GLY A 780 26.43 10.24 -7.74
CA GLY A 780 25.91 10.39 -9.10
C GLY A 780 26.75 11.36 -9.95
N ALA A 781 26.40 11.47 -11.23
CA ALA A 781 27.06 12.38 -12.15
C ALA A 781 26.68 13.83 -11.88
N ILE A 782 27.68 14.71 -11.73
CA ILE A 782 27.47 16.13 -11.46
C ILE A 782 28.17 17.00 -12.49
N LEU A 783 27.58 18.16 -12.75
CA LEU A 783 28.25 19.28 -13.41
C LEU A 783 28.90 20.14 -12.32
N ALA A 784 30.19 19.88 -12.08
CA ALA A 784 30.97 20.53 -11.04
C ALA A 784 31.42 21.93 -11.48
N TYR A 785 31.34 22.89 -10.56
CA TYR A 785 31.87 24.25 -10.70
C TYR A 785 33.04 24.53 -9.75
N GLY A 786 33.29 23.66 -8.77
CA GLY A 786 34.42 23.78 -7.85
C GLY A 786 34.98 22.44 -7.38
N CYS A 787 36.18 22.47 -6.81
CA CYS A 787 36.83 21.28 -6.26
C CYS A 787 37.64 21.55 -4.98
N SER A 788 37.98 20.48 -4.27
CA SER A 788 38.90 20.50 -3.15
C SER A 788 39.55 19.15 -2.84
N LYS A 789 40.31 19.08 -1.74
CA LYS A 789 40.96 17.85 -1.29
C LYS A 789 39.96 16.96 -0.57
N ALA A 790 39.99 15.66 -0.90
CA ALA A 790 39.18 14.66 -0.21
C ALA A 790 39.52 14.57 1.28
N GLY A 791 38.54 14.20 2.11
CA GLY A 791 38.71 13.98 3.56
C GLY A 791 38.98 15.22 4.43
N GLY A 792 38.98 16.43 3.85
CA GLY A 792 39.10 17.71 4.58
C GLY A 792 37.75 18.31 5.01
N ASP A 793 37.78 19.58 5.43
CA ASP A 793 36.55 20.38 5.64
C ASP A 793 35.75 20.45 4.33
N ILE A 794 34.43 20.19 4.41
CA ILE A 794 33.55 20.22 3.23
C ILE A 794 33.40 21.62 2.64
N MET A 795 33.62 22.65 3.46
CA MET A 795 33.56 24.05 3.05
C MET A 795 34.89 24.59 2.53
N ASP A 796 36.01 23.86 2.68
CA ASP A 796 37.30 24.27 2.11
C ASP A 796 37.37 23.88 0.64
N GLY A 797 37.10 24.83 -0.25
CA GLY A 797 37.06 24.63 -1.69
C GLY A 797 37.57 25.80 -2.51
N LEU A 798 37.72 25.56 -3.82
CA LEU A 798 38.04 26.58 -4.81
C LEU A 798 37.19 26.44 -6.07
N PRO A 799 36.85 27.54 -6.76
CA PRO A 799 36.20 27.49 -8.06
C PRO A 799 37.13 26.90 -9.12
N LEU A 800 36.56 26.22 -10.11
CA LEU A 800 37.32 25.64 -11.22
C LEU A 800 37.79 26.72 -12.21
N VAL A 801 39.02 26.63 -12.66
CA VAL A 801 39.58 27.50 -13.71
C VAL A 801 39.85 26.72 -14.99
N GLN A 802 39.96 27.42 -16.12
CA GLN A 802 40.09 26.80 -17.45
C GLN A 802 41.29 25.86 -17.58
N SER A 803 42.43 26.23 -16.98
CA SER A 803 43.68 25.47 -17.12
C SER A 803 44.66 25.74 -15.98
N PRO A 804 45.74 24.95 -15.85
CA PRO A 804 46.84 25.24 -14.92
C PRO A 804 47.56 26.58 -15.15
N SER A 805 47.31 27.24 -16.28
CA SER A 805 47.88 28.56 -16.60
C SER A 805 46.96 29.75 -16.28
N SER A 806 45.73 29.47 -15.83
CA SER A 806 44.74 30.49 -15.51
C SER A 806 45.00 31.14 -14.15
N ASP A 807 44.69 32.44 -14.03
CA ASP A 807 44.69 33.12 -12.74
C ASP A 807 43.69 32.44 -11.79
N GLY A 808 44.10 32.20 -10.55
CA GLY A 808 43.30 31.44 -9.56
C GLY A 808 43.61 29.95 -9.50
N TYR A 809 44.40 29.39 -10.43
CA TYR A 809 44.84 27.99 -10.34
C TYR A 809 45.69 27.74 -9.08
N LYS A 810 45.39 26.64 -8.38
CA LYS A 810 46.16 26.13 -7.23
C LYS A 810 46.44 24.64 -7.43
N ALA A 811 47.71 24.30 -7.68
CA ALA A 811 48.14 22.92 -7.89
C ALA A 811 47.75 21.98 -6.73
N ASP A 812 47.73 22.48 -5.50
CA ASP A 812 47.33 21.71 -4.32
C ASP A 812 45.85 21.28 -4.33
N TYR A 813 44.98 22.02 -5.02
CA TYR A 813 43.54 21.71 -5.14
C TYR A 813 43.22 21.03 -6.47
N GLY A 814 44.08 21.17 -7.49
CA GLY A 814 43.83 20.64 -8.82
C GLY A 814 42.61 21.28 -9.50
N ASN A 815 42.32 22.56 -9.23
CA ASN A 815 41.12 23.25 -9.70
C ASN A 815 41.16 23.66 -11.17
N ASP A 816 41.78 22.87 -12.04
CA ASP A 816 41.69 23.06 -13.49
C ASP A 816 40.62 22.15 -14.12
N GLY A 817 40.12 22.57 -15.28
CA GLY A 817 39.13 21.79 -16.02
C GLY A 817 37.92 22.58 -16.48
N GLY A 818 37.99 23.92 -16.44
CA GLY A 818 36.92 24.79 -16.92
C GLY A 818 35.95 25.17 -15.83
N ALA A 819 35.32 26.34 -15.97
CA ALA A 819 34.36 26.83 -14.97
C ALA A 819 33.24 25.81 -14.69
N LEU A 820 32.99 24.89 -15.64
CA LEU A 820 32.17 23.69 -15.48
C LEU A 820 32.92 22.45 -15.98
N MET A 821 32.87 21.37 -15.20
CA MET A 821 33.41 20.06 -15.51
C MET A 821 32.39 18.98 -15.19
N LEU A 822 32.14 18.06 -16.12
CA LEU A 822 31.36 16.86 -15.81
C LEU A 822 32.23 15.92 -14.97
N ILE A 823 31.72 15.49 -13.82
CA ILE A 823 32.34 14.46 -13.00
C ILE A 823 31.47 13.21 -13.06
N MET A 824 32.05 12.14 -13.59
CA MET A 824 31.42 10.83 -13.68
C MET A 824 32.04 9.87 -12.65
N PRO A 825 31.27 9.32 -11.70
CA PRO A 825 31.74 8.29 -10.80
C PRO A 825 32.32 7.05 -11.52
N GLN A 826 33.19 6.30 -10.84
CA GLN A 826 33.63 4.99 -11.34
C GLN A 826 32.48 3.99 -11.30
N GLU A 827 32.28 3.28 -12.41
CA GLU A 827 31.28 2.22 -12.51
C GLU A 827 31.66 0.97 -11.71
N ALA A 828 32.93 0.56 -11.77
CA ALA A 828 33.48 -0.55 -11.00
C ALA A 828 34.90 -0.20 -10.49
N LYS A 829 35.38 -0.92 -9.49
CA LYS A 829 36.68 -0.67 -8.80
C LYS A 829 37.90 -0.48 -9.71
N ASN A 830 37.87 -1.09 -10.89
CA ASN A 830 38.97 -1.05 -11.87
C ASN A 830 38.56 -0.39 -13.19
N SER A 831 37.39 0.24 -13.25
CA SER A 831 36.92 0.94 -14.45
C SER A 831 37.56 2.32 -14.51
N VAL A 832 38.28 2.60 -15.59
CA VAL A 832 38.81 3.95 -15.86
C VAL A 832 37.65 4.90 -16.08
N ASN A 833 37.64 6.03 -15.40
CA ASN A 833 36.62 7.07 -15.54
C ASN A 833 37.21 8.48 -15.80
N SER A 834 38.54 8.63 -15.81
CA SER A 834 39.18 9.93 -16.06
C SER A 834 38.77 10.56 -17.41
N GLU A 835 38.55 9.73 -18.44
CA GLU A 835 38.11 10.17 -19.77
C GLU A 835 36.60 10.46 -19.85
N LEU A 836 35.83 9.95 -18.88
CA LEU A 836 34.41 10.25 -18.72
C LEU A 836 34.17 11.58 -18.00
N CYS A 837 35.21 12.11 -17.33
CA CYS A 837 35.14 13.40 -16.67
C CYS A 837 35.49 14.52 -17.68
N VAL A 838 34.47 15.12 -18.29
CA VAL A 838 34.63 16.08 -19.38
C VAL A 838 34.97 17.47 -18.84
N LYS A 839 36.15 17.98 -19.19
CA LYS A 839 36.61 19.34 -18.85
C LYS A 839 36.03 20.39 -19.79
N ASN A 840 35.85 21.61 -19.31
CA ASN A 840 35.40 22.80 -20.03
C ASN A 840 34.09 22.56 -20.78
N VAL A 841 33.08 22.05 -20.07
CA VAL A 841 31.78 21.71 -20.66
C VAL A 841 31.13 22.98 -21.24
N ALA A 842 30.77 22.94 -22.52
CA ALA A 842 30.14 24.04 -23.24
C ALA A 842 28.70 23.72 -23.66
N ALA A 843 28.39 22.45 -23.94
CA ALA A 843 27.04 22.03 -24.31
C ALA A 843 26.75 20.58 -23.93
N ILE A 844 25.47 20.27 -23.70
CA ILE A 844 24.96 18.94 -23.42
C ILE A 844 23.74 18.72 -24.33
N GLU A 845 23.83 17.70 -25.19
CA GLU A 845 22.78 17.34 -26.14
C GLU A 845 22.11 16.04 -25.72
N VAL A 846 20.79 16.03 -25.61
CA VAL A 846 19.99 14.82 -25.35
C VAL A 846 19.25 14.41 -26.62
N SER A 847 19.60 13.25 -27.16
CA SER A 847 18.93 12.69 -28.33
C SER A 847 17.53 12.17 -27.98
N ALA A 848 16.67 11.98 -28.98
CA ALA A 848 15.43 11.22 -28.82
C ALA A 848 15.56 9.90 -29.60
N ASN A 849 15.09 8.82 -29.00
CA ASN A 849 14.92 7.55 -29.68
C ASN A 849 13.65 7.62 -30.54
N ASP A 850 13.72 7.04 -31.75
CA ASP A 850 12.54 6.89 -32.60
C ASP A 850 11.62 5.84 -31.99
N ILE A 851 10.33 6.15 -31.84
CA ILE A 851 9.39 5.31 -31.07
C ILE A 851 8.06 5.11 -31.80
N ASP A 852 7.80 3.86 -32.20
CA ASP A 852 6.50 3.41 -32.68
C ASP A 852 5.63 2.82 -31.54
N THR A 853 6.22 2.57 -30.37
CA THR A 853 5.60 1.99 -29.16
C THR A 853 6.03 2.75 -27.91
N TRP A 854 5.22 2.67 -26.86
CA TRP A 854 5.54 3.12 -25.50
C TRP A 854 6.14 1.99 -24.65
N GLY A 855 6.71 0.96 -25.28
CA GLY A 855 7.39 -0.14 -24.61
C GLY A 855 8.71 0.27 -23.94
N HIS A 856 9.21 -0.57 -23.06
CA HIS A 856 10.39 -0.34 -22.23
C HIS A 856 11.69 -0.22 -23.03
N ALA A 857 11.72 -0.68 -24.29
CA ALA A 857 12.87 -0.47 -25.18
C ALA A 857 13.03 1.01 -25.62
N MET A 858 12.05 1.87 -25.37
CA MET A 858 12.07 3.27 -25.80
C MET A 858 13.17 4.12 -25.15
N SER A 859 13.67 3.71 -23.98
CA SER A 859 14.76 4.37 -23.27
C SER A 859 15.50 3.37 -22.41
N ASP A 860 16.82 3.52 -22.29
CA ASP A 860 17.67 2.66 -21.47
C ASP A 860 17.31 2.71 -19.98
N VAL A 861 16.66 3.79 -19.54
CA VAL A 861 16.03 3.96 -18.21
C VAL A 861 15.05 2.85 -17.84
N TYR A 862 14.39 2.23 -18.83
CA TYR A 862 13.40 1.17 -18.62
C TYR A 862 13.93 -0.21 -19.00
N SER A 863 15.16 -0.28 -19.52
CA SER A 863 15.69 -1.50 -20.16
C SER A 863 15.81 -2.69 -19.22
N GLU A 864 15.92 -2.46 -17.90
CA GLU A 864 15.94 -3.53 -16.90
C GLU A 864 14.65 -4.36 -16.85
N PHE A 865 13.51 -3.76 -17.24
CA PHE A 865 12.24 -4.46 -17.31
C PHE A 865 12.09 -5.31 -18.57
N LEU A 866 12.94 -5.14 -19.59
CA LEU A 866 12.84 -5.95 -20.81
C LEU A 866 13.04 -7.44 -20.55
N ASP A 867 13.82 -7.77 -19.52
CA ASP A 867 14.06 -9.14 -19.04
C ASP A 867 13.00 -9.61 -18.02
N TYR A 868 12.00 -8.79 -17.70
CA TYR A 868 10.92 -9.18 -16.80
C TYR A 868 10.19 -10.41 -17.36
N GLU A 869 10.16 -11.47 -16.56
CA GLU A 869 9.62 -12.75 -16.96
C GLU A 869 8.09 -12.79 -16.78
N PHE A 870 7.40 -13.04 -17.87
CA PHE A 870 5.98 -13.35 -17.91
C PHE A 870 5.78 -14.80 -18.31
N THR A 871 5.16 -15.58 -17.42
CA THR A 871 4.89 -16.99 -17.68
C THR A 871 3.53 -17.14 -18.36
N PHE A 872 3.47 -17.87 -19.47
CA PHE A 872 2.21 -18.33 -20.04
C PHE A 872 2.11 -19.84 -19.92
N THR A 873 0.99 -20.31 -19.37
CA THR A 873 0.74 -21.74 -19.17
C THR A 873 -0.60 -22.14 -19.78
N VAL A 874 -0.58 -23.24 -20.51
CA VAL A 874 -1.78 -23.92 -20.99
C VAL A 874 -1.79 -25.30 -20.39
N LYS A 875 -2.83 -25.63 -19.63
CA LYS A 875 -2.91 -26.91 -18.93
C LYS A 875 -4.27 -27.57 -19.06
N ASN A 876 -4.27 -28.89 -18.88
CA ASN A 876 -5.46 -29.72 -18.81
C ASN A 876 -5.30 -30.71 -17.64
N ASP A 877 -6.09 -31.78 -17.60
CA ASP A 877 -6.15 -32.68 -16.44
C ASP A 877 -4.85 -33.46 -16.17
N ASP A 878 -4.02 -33.71 -17.19
CA ASP A 878 -2.82 -34.58 -17.08
C ASP A 878 -1.58 -34.05 -17.82
N SER A 879 -1.67 -32.87 -18.43
CA SER A 879 -0.59 -32.25 -19.18
C SER A 879 -0.57 -30.74 -18.96
N GLU A 880 0.64 -30.22 -18.83
CA GLU A 880 0.91 -28.78 -18.76
C GLU A 880 1.96 -28.42 -19.81
N TRP A 881 1.73 -27.30 -20.49
CA TRP A 881 2.71 -26.62 -21.30
C TRP A 881 2.93 -25.23 -20.72
N THR A 882 4.20 -24.87 -20.55
CA THR A 882 4.59 -23.57 -19.99
C THR A 882 5.72 -22.99 -20.81
N GLN A 883 5.63 -21.69 -21.08
CA GLN A 883 6.68 -20.91 -21.70
C GLN A 883 6.85 -19.59 -20.93
N VAL A 884 8.10 -19.22 -20.68
CA VAL A 884 8.44 -17.89 -20.18
C VAL A 884 8.70 -16.99 -21.38
N PHE A 885 8.04 -15.84 -21.39
CA PHE A 885 8.27 -14.74 -22.31
C PHE A 885 8.93 -13.61 -21.52
N THR A 886 9.87 -12.91 -22.14
CA THR A 886 10.34 -11.65 -21.58
C THR A 886 9.39 -10.53 -21.97
N LEU A 887 9.36 -9.45 -21.19
CA LEU A 887 8.57 -8.26 -21.55
C LEU A 887 8.96 -7.73 -22.93
N GLY A 888 10.25 -7.71 -23.27
CA GLY A 888 10.70 -7.33 -24.61
C GLY A 888 10.08 -8.18 -25.73
N GLN A 889 9.86 -9.48 -25.49
CA GLN A 889 9.15 -10.33 -26.45
C GLN A 889 7.66 -9.97 -26.54
N LEU A 890 7.00 -9.67 -25.42
CA LEU A 890 5.59 -9.27 -25.42
C LEU A 890 5.39 -7.93 -26.15
N GLU A 891 6.28 -6.96 -25.93
CA GLU A 891 6.24 -5.65 -26.57
C GLU A 891 6.47 -5.71 -28.07
N ALA A 892 7.23 -6.70 -28.55
CA ALA A 892 7.49 -6.95 -29.97
C ALA A 892 6.28 -7.52 -30.75
N LEU A 893 5.17 -7.86 -30.07
CA LEU A 893 3.98 -8.45 -30.68
C LEU A 893 3.06 -7.38 -31.32
N ASP A 894 3.60 -6.65 -32.30
CA ASP A 894 2.96 -5.53 -32.98
C ASP A 894 1.57 -5.85 -33.57
N SER A 895 1.35 -7.08 -34.02
CA SER A 895 0.09 -7.49 -34.66
C SER A 895 -1.12 -7.53 -33.71
N ILE A 896 -0.86 -7.59 -32.39
CA ILE A 896 -1.89 -7.68 -31.34
C ILE A 896 -1.78 -6.53 -30.33
N ARG A 897 -0.96 -5.53 -30.63
CA ARG A 897 -0.80 -4.31 -29.83
C ARG A 897 -2.08 -3.49 -29.87
N VAL A 898 -2.49 -3.00 -28.70
CA VAL A 898 -3.65 -2.14 -28.51
C VAL A 898 -3.21 -0.88 -27.79
N ARG A 899 -3.60 0.28 -28.32
CA ARG A 899 -3.52 1.58 -27.65
C ARG A 899 -4.93 2.17 -27.64
N ASP A 900 -5.50 2.32 -26.43
CA ASP A 900 -6.87 2.83 -26.26
C ASP A 900 -7.00 3.56 -24.90
N THR A 901 -8.06 4.35 -24.74
CA THR A 901 -8.40 5.05 -23.49
C THR A 901 -9.32 4.20 -22.62
N TYR A 902 -8.94 4.03 -21.36
CA TYR A 902 -9.70 3.30 -20.34
C TYR A 902 -10.10 4.24 -19.21
N SER A 903 -11.37 4.18 -18.77
CA SER A 903 -11.89 5.02 -17.69
C SER A 903 -11.67 4.40 -16.31
N VAL A 904 -11.47 3.08 -16.26
CA VAL A 904 -11.23 2.36 -15.02
C VAL A 904 -10.04 2.97 -14.28
N LEU A 905 -10.21 3.27 -12.99
CA LEU A 905 -9.16 3.81 -12.13
C LEU A 905 -8.56 5.14 -12.61
N ASP A 906 -9.29 5.92 -13.41
CA ASP A 906 -8.84 7.18 -14.00
C ASP A 906 -7.50 7.06 -14.76
N MET A 907 -7.24 5.88 -15.34
CA MET A 907 -5.95 5.55 -15.95
C MET A 907 -5.68 6.34 -17.23
N GLY A 908 -6.69 6.56 -18.07
CA GLY A 908 -6.55 7.24 -19.36
C GLY A 908 -6.00 6.33 -20.47
N GLU A 909 -5.19 6.87 -21.36
CA GLU A 909 -4.65 6.15 -22.52
C GLU A 909 -3.61 5.11 -22.09
N CYS A 910 -3.81 3.85 -22.47
CA CYS A 910 -2.94 2.73 -22.11
C CYS A 910 -2.47 1.99 -23.37
N GLU A 911 -1.27 1.43 -23.31
CA GLU A 911 -0.73 0.56 -24.36
C GLU A 911 -0.35 -0.82 -23.79
N GLY A 912 -0.67 -1.86 -24.56
CA GLY A 912 -0.45 -3.26 -24.19
C GLY A 912 -0.69 -4.22 -25.35
N ILE A 913 -0.71 -5.51 -25.04
CA ILE A 913 -1.19 -6.55 -25.96
C ILE A 913 -2.57 -7.05 -25.57
N ASN A 914 -3.42 -7.36 -26.55
CA ASN A 914 -4.71 -7.98 -26.29
C ASN A 914 -4.52 -9.41 -25.74
N ILE A 915 -5.05 -9.67 -24.53
CA ILE A 915 -4.84 -10.94 -23.81
C ILE A 915 -5.40 -12.13 -24.59
N TRP A 916 -6.61 -12.02 -25.12
CA TRP A 916 -7.24 -13.13 -25.83
C TRP A 916 -6.56 -13.38 -27.18
N GLN A 917 -6.21 -12.33 -27.92
CA GLN A 917 -5.43 -12.48 -29.16
C GLN A 917 -4.07 -13.11 -28.91
N PHE A 918 -3.40 -12.79 -27.79
CA PHE A 918 -2.17 -13.47 -27.37
C PHE A 918 -2.39 -14.97 -27.13
N VAL A 919 -3.44 -15.34 -26.38
CA VAL A 919 -3.82 -16.75 -26.17
C VAL A 919 -4.06 -17.46 -27.50
N ARG A 920 -4.81 -16.84 -28.43
CA ARG A 920 -5.07 -17.39 -29.76
C ARG A 920 -3.82 -17.52 -30.61
N LEU A 921 -2.93 -16.53 -30.56
CA LEU A 921 -1.69 -16.49 -31.32
C LEU A 921 -0.76 -17.64 -30.91
N ILE A 922 -0.64 -17.90 -29.61
CA ILE A 922 0.28 -18.91 -29.09
C ILE A 922 -0.35 -20.30 -29.01
N ALA A 923 -1.60 -20.41 -28.57
CA ALA A 923 -2.25 -21.67 -28.21
C ALA A 923 -3.51 -22.00 -29.03
N GLY A 924 -3.80 -21.26 -30.11
CA GLY A 924 -5.05 -21.38 -30.86
C GLY A 924 -5.34 -22.77 -31.47
N ASP A 925 -4.32 -23.60 -31.67
CA ASP A 925 -4.46 -24.97 -32.20
C ASP A 925 -4.69 -26.03 -31.10
N VAL A 926 -4.66 -25.64 -29.81
CA VAL A 926 -4.88 -26.56 -28.69
C VAL A 926 -6.35 -26.96 -28.64
N THR A 927 -6.62 -28.27 -28.60
CA THR A 927 -7.99 -28.77 -28.45
C THR A 927 -8.62 -28.27 -27.15
N GLY A 928 -9.82 -27.70 -27.21
CA GLY A 928 -10.51 -27.13 -26.06
C GLY A 928 -10.21 -25.66 -25.78
N ILE A 929 -9.28 -25.03 -26.51
CA ILE A 929 -8.93 -23.61 -26.30
C ILE A 929 -10.06 -22.64 -26.72
N ASP A 930 -10.94 -23.05 -27.63
CA ASP A 930 -12.13 -22.28 -28.03
C ASP A 930 -13.18 -22.21 -26.90
N ASN A 931 -13.10 -23.10 -25.90
CA ASN A 931 -13.99 -23.11 -24.74
C ASN A 931 -13.20 -23.51 -23.48
N PRO A 932 -12.33 -22.62 -22.99
CA PRO A 932 -11.47 -22.91 -21.85
C PRO A 932 -12.29 -23.08 -20.58
N VAL A 933 -11.71 -23.81 -19.63
CA VAL A 933 -12.21 -24.04 -18.27
C VAL A 933 -11.97 -22.81 -17.40
N SER A 934 -10.83 -22.14 -17.55
CA SER A 934 -10.50 -20.88 -16.87
C SER A 934 -9.44 -20.10 -17.65
N VAL A 935 -9.41 -18.77 -17.45
CA VAL A 935 -8.38 -17.86 -17.98
C VAL A 935 -7.94 -16.96 -16.84
N THR A 936 -6.91 -17.40 -16.12
CA THR A 936 -6.53 -16.82 -14.84
C THR A 936 -5.21 -16.06 -14.95
N VAL A 937 -5.21 -14.81 -14.49
CA VAL A 937 -4.01 -13.97 -14.40
C VAL A 937 -3.52 -13.88 -12.97
N TYR A 938 -2.21 -13.79 -12.79
CA TYR A 938 -1.54 -13.80 -11.50
C TYR A 938 -0.59 -12.61 -11.36
N ALA A 939 -0.61 -12.01 -10.18
CA ALA A 939 0.28 -10.95 -9.75
C ALA A 939 1.42 -11.51 -8.90
N SER A 940 2.49 -10.72 -8.77
CA SER A 940 3.64 -11.04 -7.91
C SER A 940 3.29 -11.11 -6.41
N ASP A 941 2.22 -10.44 -5.96
CA ASP A 941 1.78 -10.44 -4.56
C ASP A 941 0.86 -11.63 -4.21
N GLY A 942 0.68 -12.56 -5.15
CA GLY A 942 -0.19 -13.73 -5.01
C GLY A 942 -1.65 -13.43 -5.31
N TYR A 943 -2.02 -12.18 -5.59
CA TYR A 943 -3.36 -11.87 -6.11
C TYR A 943 -3.54 -12.49 -7.49
N LYS A 944 -4.75 -12.99 -7.75
CA LYS A 944 -5.10 -13.55 -9.06
C LYS A 944 -6.55 -13.25 -9.39
N ASN A 945 -6.87 -13.29 -10.67
CA ASN A 945 -8.23 -13.11 -11.15
C ASN A 945 -8.51 -14.05 -12.31
N ASP A 946 -9.64 -14.78 -12.24
CA ASP A 946 -10.12 -15.59 -13.36
C ASP A 946 -10.99 -14.75 -14.29
N LEU A 947 -10.37 -14.21 -15.34
CA LEU A 947 -10.98 -13.31 -16.30
C LEU A 947 -12.16 -13.98 -17.01
N LEU A 948 -12.11 -15.29 -17.23
CA LEU A 948 -13.23 -16.03 -17.84
C LEU A 948 -14.46 -16.03 -16.93
N SER A 949 -14.29 -16.23 -15.62
CA SER A 949 -15.41 -16.19 -14.66
C SER A 949 -15.99 -14.78 -14.50
N VAL A 950 -15.19 -13.74 -14.71
CA VAL A 950 -15.64 -12.34 -14.57
C VAL A 950 -16.35 -11.83 -15.83
N PHE A 951 -15.78 -12.08 -17.01
CA PHE A 951 -16.23 -11.45 -18.26
C PHE A 951 -16.90 -12.42 -19.24
N TYR A 952 -16.94 -13.70 -18.91
CA TYR A 952 -17.35 -14.77 -19.81
C TYR A 952 -16.49 -14.81 -21.08
N LEU A 953 -16.74 -15.79 -21.95
CA LEU A 953 -16.01 -15.89 -23.21
C LEU A 953 -16.25 -14.67 -24.11
N ASP A 954 -17.45 -14.10 -24.07
CA ASP A 954 -17.82 -12.90 -24.85
C ASP A 954 -16.95 -11.68 -24.51
N GLY A 955 -16.70 -11.42 -23.21
CA GLY A 955 -15.87 -10.30 -22.82
C GLY A 955 -14.39 -10.51 -23.15
N LEU A 956 -13.89 -11.75 -23.09
CA LEU A 956 -12.53 -12.08 -23.55
C LEU A 956 -12.37 -11.87 -25.07
N GLU A 957 -13.33 -12.35 -25.85
CA GLU A 957 -13.29 -12.29 -27.32
C GLU A 957 -13.53 -10.88 -27.87
N ASN A 958 -14.55 -10.21 -27.34
CA ASN A 958 -15.09 -8.98 -27.92
C ASN A 958 -14.82 -7.74 -27.09
N GLY A 959 -14.27 -7.88 -25.88
CA GLY A 959 -14.04 -6.78 -24.94
C GLY A 959 -15.24 -6.48 -24.04
N VAL A 960 -15.00 -5.60 -23.06
CA VAL A 960 -15.95 -5.14 -22.04
C VAL A 960 -16.53 -3.80 -22.45
N GLU A 961 -17.85 -3.61 -22.27
CA GLU A 961 -18.54 -2.37 -22.60
C GLU A 961 -18.15 -1.24 -21.64
N ASP A 962 -17.85 -0.06 -22.20
CA ASP A 962 -17.70 1.19 -21.46
C ASP A 962 -19.07 1.85 -21.16
N GLU A 963 -19.06 3.01 -20.50
CA GLU A 963 -20.27 3.77 -20.16
C GLU A 963 -21.11 4.21 -21.38
N ASN A 964 -20.52 4.23 -22.58
CA ASN A 964 -21.17 4.58 -23.84
C ASN A 964 -21.61 3.35 -24.64
N GLY A 965 -21.31 2.14 -24.14
CA GLY A 965 -21.59 0.87 -24.81
C GLY A 965 -20.55 0.48 -25.87
N ASP A 966 -19.42 1.18 -25.95
CA ASP A 966 -18.31 0.81 -26.83
C ASP A 966 -17.46 -0.27 -26.14
N ARG A 967 -17.07 -1.30 -26.87
CA ARG A 967 -16.31 -2.43 -26.30
C ARG A 967 -14.81 -2.19 -26.33
N LYS A 968 -14.18 -2.35 -25.17
CA LYS A 968 -12.74 -2.23 -24.93
C LYS A 968 -12.12 -3.60 -24.68
N ALA A 969 -11.03 -3.90 -25.38
CA ALA A 969 -10.32 -5.16 -25.20
C ALA A 969 -9.74 -5.29 -23.78
N LEU A 970 -9.64 -6.51 -23.26
CA LEU A 970 -8.77 -6.75 -22.10
C LEU A 970 -7.33 -6.77 -22.57
N ILE A 971 -6.50 -5.92 -21.97
CA ILE A 971 -5.10 -5.79 -22.34
C ILE A 971 -4.17 -6.18 -21.20
N LEU A 972 -3.05 -6.80 -21.55
CA LEU A 972 -1.86 -6.88 -20.73
C LEU A 972 -1.02 -5.64 -21.08
N ALA A 973 -1.28 -4.57 -20.33
CA ALA A 973 -0.70 -3.26 -20.49
C ALA A 973 0.74 -3.22 -19.94
N TYR A 974 1.61 -2.56 -20.69
CA TYR A 974 2.98 -2.26 -20.30
C TYR A 974 3.26 -0.75 -20.26
N ALA A 975 2.31 0.10 -20.65
CA ALA A 975 2.46 1.56 -20.58
C ALA A 975 1.14 2.30 -20.36
N VAL A 976 1.24 3.53 -19.82
CA VAL A 976 0.14 4.46 -19.59
C VAL A 976 0.55 5.91 -19.89
N LYS A 977 -0.31 6.66 -20.57
CA LYS A 977 -0.14 8.08 -20.93
C LYS A 977 1.22 8.41 -21.57
N GLY A 978 1.79 7.50 -22.36
CA GLY A 978 3.10 7.68 -22.97
C GLY A 978 4.28 7.08 -22.21
N TYR A 979 4.09 6.55 -21.01
CA TYR A 979 5.18 6.09 -20.14
C TYR A 979 5.07 4.59 -19.86
N PRO A 980 6.17 3.82 -20.01
CA PRO A 980 6.21 2.42 -19.59
C PRO A 980 5.91 2.28 -18.09
N PHE A 981 5.26 1.19 -17.68
CA PHE A 981 5.00 0.94 -16.27
C PHE A 981 6.27 0.54 -15.52
N VAL A 982 6.43 1.05 -14.32
CA VAL A 982 7.54 0.71 -13.43
C VAL A 982 7.02 0.00 -12.17
N ASP A 983 7.92 -0.66 -11.45
CA ASP A 983 7.58 -1.46 -10.27
C ASP A 983 7.16 -0.62 -9.05
N SER A 984 7.55 0.64 -8.97
CA SER A 984 7.30 1.47 -7.79
C SER A 984 7.33 2.95 -8.12
N GLU A 985 6.74 3.76 -7.24
CA GLU A 985 6.84 5.23 -7.34
C GLU A 985 8.24 5.76 -7.02
N GLY A 986 9.04 4.96 -6.31
CA GLY A 986 10.47 5.23 -6.10
C GLY A 986 11.33 4.84 -7.30
N HIS A 987 10.76 4.14 -8.30
CA HIS A 987 11.49 3.79 -9.49
C HIS A 987 11.87 5.01 -10.28
N GLU A 988 13.06 4.99 -10.84
CA GLU A 988 13.64 6.16 -11.47
C GLU A 988 12.87 6.60 -12.74
N GLY A 989 12.18 5.66 -13.41
CA GLY A 989 11.28 5.91 -14.55
C GLY A 989 9.84 6.32 -14.18
N TYR A 990 9.53 6.45 -12.88
CA TYR A 990 8.21 6.89 -12.43
C TYR A 990 7.98 8.38 -12.71
N THR A 991 6.74 8.72 -13.07
CA THR A 991 6.28 10.11 -13.10
C THR A 991 4.86 10.21 -12.56
N GLY A 992 4.65 11.11 -11.59
CA GLY A 992 3.33 11.41 -11.03
C GLY A 992 2.35 11.98 -12.07
N LEU A 993 2.84 12.49 -13.21
CA LEU A 993 2.00 12.94 -14.31
C LEU A 993 1.22 11.78 -14.96
N ALA A 994 1.88 10.63 -15.11
CA ALA A 994 1.28 9.44 -15.72
C ALA A 994 0.69 8.50 -14.66
N GLY A 995 1.27 8.46 -13.45
CA GLY A 995 0.96 7.45 -12.45
C GLY A 995 1.37 6.06 -12.93
N ASN A 996 2.52 5.95 -13.60
CA ASN A 996 3.01 4.73 -14.27
C ASN A 996 3.66 3.72 -13.31
N SER A 997 3.30 3.70 -12.02
CA SER A 997 3.74 2.64 -11.10
C SER A 997 2.86 1.40 -11.23
N CYS A 998 3.14 0.36 -10.43
CA CYS A 998 2.35 -0.88 -10.37
C CYS A 998 2.50 -1.84 -11.56
N GLY A 999 3.63 -1.83 -12.27
CA GLY A 999 3.97 -2.78 -13.34
C GLY A 999 5.24 -3.59 -13.08
N PRO A 1000 5.98 -4.02 -14.12
CA PRO A 1000 5.97 -3.49 -15.49
C PRO A 1000 4.83 -4.02 -16.38
N LEU A 1001 4.06 -5.01 -15.89
CA LEU A 1001 2.88 -5.54 -16.56
C LEU A 1001 1.63 -5.40 -15.71
N ARG A 1002 0.51 -5.06 -16.35
CA ARG A 1002 -0.78 -4.87 -15.70
C ARG A 1002 -1.94 -5.35 -16.57
N VAL A 1003 -2.90 -6.08 -16.01
CA VAL A 1003 -4.18 -6.29 -16.70
C VAL A 1003 -5.03 -5.05 -16.53
N ILE A 1004 -5.60 -4.56 -17.63
CA ILE A 1004 -6.58 -3.48 -17.64
C ILE A 1004 -7.87 -4.01 -18.26
N ALA A 1005 -8.96 -3.86 -17.51
CA ALA A 1005 -10.31 -4.21 -17.96
C ALA A 1005 -11.27 -3.06 -17.66
N GLU A 1006 -11.95 -2.58 -18.70
CA GLU A 1006 -12.85 -1.44 -18.61
C GLU A 1006 -13.99 -1.69 -17.62
N THR A 1007 -14.39 -0.65 -16.86
CA THR A 1007 -15.41 -0.67 -15.80
C THR A 1007 -15.20 -1.63 -14.61
N ASN A 1008 -14.17 -2.49 -14.60
CA ASN A 1008 -13.93 -3.47 -13.53
C ASN A 1008 -12.55 -3.31 -12.88
N GLN A 1009 -12.53 -2.58 -11.76
CA GLN A 1009 -11.32 -2.36 -10.96
C GLN A 1009 -10.73 -3.66 -10.40
N GLY A 1010 -11.56 -4.60 -9.94
CA GLY A 1010 -11.07 -5.83 -9.31
C GLY A 1010 -10.41 -6.80 -10.30
N ALA A 1011 -10.80 -6.75 -11.56
CA ALA A 1011 -10.15 -7.51 -12.63
C ALA A 1011 -8.87 -6.85 -13.18
N SER A 1012 -8.62 -5.57 -12.84
CA SER A 1012 -7.42 -4.86 -13.27
C SER A 1012 -6.23 -5.21 -12.37
N VAL A 1013 -5.58 -6.33 -12.67
CA VAL A 1013 -4.49 -6.92 -11.89
C VAL A 1013 -3.17 -6.19 -12.10
N LYS A 1014 -2.53 -5.73 -11.02
CA LYS A 1014 -1.20 -5.07 -11.02
C LYS A 1014 -0.07 -6.11 -10.92
N TYR A 1015 1.15 -5.75 -11.32
CA TYR A 1015 2.34 -6.61 -11.20
C TYR A 1015 2.18 -8.01 -11.80
N VAL A 1016 1.60 -8.10 -12.99
CA VAL A 1016 1.26 -9.39 -13.60
C VAL A 1016 2.53 -10.17 -13.92
N THR A 1017 2.62 -11.41 -13.45
CA THR A 1017 3.75 -12.31 -13.69
C THR A 1017 3.35 -13.51 -14.53
N LYS A 1018 2.04 -13.86 -14.57
CA LYS A 1018 1.62 -15.09 -15.23
C LYS A 1018 0.17 -15.08 -15.72
N LEU A 1019 -0.05 -15.81 -16.81
CA LEU A 1019 -1.37 -16.15 -17.36
C LEU A 1019 -1.49 -17.67 -17.49
N VAL A 1020 -2.57 -18.24 -16.97
CA VAL A 1020 -2.89 -19.67 -17.06
C VAL A 1020 -4.22 -19.84 -17.78
N VAL A 1021 -4.22 -20.62 -18.85
CA VAL A 1021 -5.43 -21.07 -19.53
C VAL A 1021 -5.62 -22.55 -19.26
N THR A 1022 -6.69 -22.88 -18.54
CA THR A 1022 -7.06 -24.28 -18.32
C THR A 1022 -8.01 -24.69 -19.44
N VAL A 1023 -7.77 -25.80 -20.12
CA VAL A 1023 -8.65 -26.37 -21.16
C VAL A 1023 -9.22 -27.71 -20.69
N PRO A 1024 -10.42 -28.11 -21.16
CA PRO A 1024 -11.05 -29.34 -20.69
C PRO A 1024 -10.37 -30.61 -21.21
N GLY A 1025 -10.37 -31.68 -20.40
CA GLY A 1025 -9.99 -33.04 -20.78
C GLY A 1025 -8.53 -33.41 -20.54
N SER A 1026 -8.11 -34.56 -21.09
CA SER A 1026 -6.78 -35.15 -20.93
C SER A 1026 -6.06 -35.33 -22.27
N GLY A 1027 -4.74 -35.25 -22.28
CA GLY A 1027 -3.90 -35.51 -23.45
C GLY A 1027 -2.73 -34.54 -23.56
N LYS A 1028 -1.66 -34.97 -24.24
CA LYS A 1028 -0.42 -34.19 -24.32
C LYS A 1028 -0.62 -32.85 -25.04
N ILE A 1029 -0.41 -31.74 -24.33
CA ILE A 1029 -0.38 -30.39 -24.88
C ILE A 1029 1.00 -30.18 -25.52
N ASN A 1030 1.04 -29.97 -26.84
CA ASN A 1030 2.27 -29.63 -27.54
C ASN A 1030 2.05 -28.31 -28.29
N ILE A 1031 2.58 -27.23 -27.73
CA ILE A 1031 2.60 -25.93 -28.38
C ILE A 1031 4.03 -25.67 -28.84
N SER A 1032 4.18 -25.22 -30.09
CA SER A 1032 5.46 -24.76 -30.64
C SER A 1032 5.34 -23.28 -30.89
N VAL A 1033 6.07 -22.47 -30.12
CA VAL A 1033 6.12 -21.03 -30.34
C VAL A 1033 6.99 -20.75 -31.56
N ASP A 1034 6.42 -20.07 -32.55
CA ASP A 1034 7.18 -19.56 -33.69
C ASP A 1034 7.92 -18.29 -33.26
N ASN A 1035 9.21 -18.38 -33.00
CA ASN A 1035 10.01 -17.24 -32.56
C ASN A 1035 10.04 -16.09 -33.59
N SER A 1036 9.70 -16.35 -34.86
CA SER A 1036 9.68 -15.28 -35.87
C SER A 1036 8.58 -14.25 -35.65
N ILE A 1037 7.61 -14.51 -34.76
CA ILE A 1037 6.60 -13.52 -34.37
C ILE A 1037 7.17 -12.39 -33.49
N PHE A 1038 8.38 -12.57 -32.94
CA PHE A 1038 9.09 -11.58 -32.13
C PHE A 1038 10.16 -10.81 -32.92
N ASP A 1039 10.44 -11.21 -34.17
CA ASP A 1039 11.45 -10.56 -35.01
C ASP A 1039 10.86 -9.28 -35.65
N THR A 1040 11.26 -8.12 -35.13
CA THR A 1040 10.81 -6.79 -35.59
C THR A 1040 11.49 -6.29 -36.86
N GLU A 1041 12.41 -7.05 -37.48
CA GLU A 1041 13.06 -6.69 -38.76
C GLU A 1041 12.23 -7.05 -40.01
N LYS A 1042 10.96 -6.65 -40.07
CA LYS A 1042 10.14 -6.74 -41.30
C LYS A 1042 9.44 -5.46 -41.71
#